data_AF-A0A7I9YCR2-F1
#
_entry.id   AF-A0A7I9YCR2-F1
#
_cell.length_a   1.000
_cell.length_b   1.000
_cell.length_c   1.000
_cell.angle_alpha   90.00
_cell.angle_beta   90.00
_cell.angle_gamma   90.00
#
_symmetry.space_group_name_H-M   'P 1'
#
loop_
_entity.id
_entity.type
_entity.pdbx_description
1 polymer ?
#
loop_
_entity_poly.entity_id
_entity_poly.type
_entity_poly.pdbx_seq_one_letter_code
_entity_poly.pdbx_strand_id
1 'polypeptide(L)'
;MAAFLAFGMTPLAAAPEARADFEFDDFLGWFGLEPDSQALTSEWIGSAWDLPDSADATGMEIAQLWDTYFYMPLHALLQDWINSDFGSQVNGVINQIFAPFTENFCGMICNGADGTESSVNGQAGGLWFGDGGNGWTSDIEGVAGGNGGHAGGIGNGGDGGAGGLGADGGNGGHGGEMWGHGGDGGAGGAATATLVAGDGGNGGSSGQAQDFFGMGAWGNGGNGGKGGAGLNGADGADSSAAGVAGGDGGTGTAGGKGGDGGAGSTWLGIGGNGGAGGAGGGGGAGGSGFDGAEGSFAGGGDGNGGNGSNGGAGGNGGAGGQAGAGGAGAWLFGGSGAAGTNGTAGAGGVGGDGKDGGDGADGAAGTDGTAVDPNGAAGISGGNGGNAGRGGAGGVGGDGVVAADGADGHAGAGGNGGNGGDGIDGIDGTATNPNGTAGGNGGAGGNGGQGGLEADGTTRAADGTGGAGGIGGNGGAGYDALAAGAAPGTSGGSGGAGGSGGAGGTGATGGDGGNAGDGGRGGDGVAGLAGADGANAGDAGTDGQAGGNGGTGGAGGAGGNGGAATSPAGAAGSNGNGGDGGAGGNAAAGGAGGDGADGDANHVDGGAGGNAGDAGTAGAGGAGGAAGTGGSTGTGVAGSGGADGSGPAPTETHGGNGGDGFTSTTPGGVAAAEPSATAGPAATAEAVVTMPTAETAAMAKRRRRWRQRTAERERGCGTGRRRRRRQRRHGNGCDGGNGGAGSSANGGGWKRRRRRRRPVGWHRRQRRYRLGRRSSRRPGRCRSQRRQRRQRR
;
A
#
# COMPACT_ATOMS: atom_id res chain seq x y z
N MET A 1 53.62 25.49 -115.68
CA MET A 1 52.80 25.49 -116.92
C MET A 1 51.36 25.70 -116.49
N ALA A 2 50.88 26.94 -116.59
CA ALA A 2 49.90 27.41 -117.59
C ALA A 2 48.45 27.07 -117.16
N ALA A 3 47.71 28.02 -116.58
CA ALA A 3 46.81 29.02 -117.22
C ALA A 3 45.35 28.49 -117.20
N PHE A 4 44.29 29.24 -116.85
CA PHE A 4 43.77 30.44 -117.50
C PHE A 4 42.67 31.15 -116.64
N LEU A 5 42.47 32.45 -116.95
CA LEU A 5 41.46 33.47 -116.57
C LEU A 5 39.99 33.00 -116.37
N ALA A 6 39.00 33.75 -115.85
CA ALA A 6 38.77 34.97 -115.04
C ALA A 6 37.27 35.32 -115.20
N PHE A 7 36.51 35.61 -114.13
CA PHE A 7 35.53 36.72 -114.05
C PHE A 7 35.04 36.90 -112.61
N GLY A 8 35.07 38.13 -112.09
CA GLY A 8 34.51 38.51 -110.80
C GLY A 8 33.11 39.11 -110.90
N MET A 9 32.40 39.18 -109.77
CA MET A 9 31.59 40.30 -109.25
C MET A 9 30.80 39.81 -108.01
N THR A 10 31.04 40.41 -106.86
CA THR A 10 30.35 40.27 -105.55
C THR A 10 29.02 41.07 -105.51
N PRO A 11 28.14 40.97 -104.48
CA PRO A 11 28.18 40.17 -103.25
C PRO A 11 26.95 39.25 -103.07
N LEU A 12 27.09 38.14 -102.32
CA LEU A 12 25.95 37.43 -101.75
C LEU A 12 26.14 37.34 -100.24
N ALA A 13 25.02 37.53 -99.54
CA ALA A 13 24.89 37.74 -98.12
C ALA A 13 25.45 36.63 -97.23
N ALA A 14 25.65 37.01 -95.97
CA ALA A 14 26.05 36.28 -94.77
C ALA A 14 26.14 34.74 -94.81
N ALA A 15 27.20 34.24 -94.17
CA ALA A 15 27.44 32.84 -93.87
C ALA A 15 26.22 32.15 -93.22
N PRO A 16 25.92 30.88 -93.56
CA PRO A 16 25.07 30.07 -92.71
C PRO A 16 25.77 29.89 -91.36
N GLU A 17 25.01 30.12 -90.29
CA GLU A 17 25.40 29.85 -88.92
C GLU A 17 25.79 28.36 -88.78
N ALA A 18 26.99 28.12 -88.25
CA ALA A 18 27.33 26.82 -87.71
C ALA A 18 26.42 26.57 -86.50
N ARG A 19 25.52 25.60 -86.62
CA ARG A 19 24.83 25.01 -85.47
C ARG A 19 25.82 24.11 -84.76
N ALA A 20 26.22 24.50 -83.56
CA ALA A 20 26.98 23.68 -82.62
C ALA A 20 26.10 23.53 -81.39
N ASP A 21 25.05 22.75 -81.57
CA ASP A 21 24.05 22.42 -80.57
C ASP A 21 24.52 21.05 -80.04
N PHE A 22 25.37 21.04 -79.00
CA PHE A 22 25.69 19.80 -78.28
C PHE A 22 24.46 19.44 -77.45
N GLU A 23 23.47 18.80 -78.07
CA GLU A 23 22.23 18.41 -77.44
C GLU A 23 22.39 17.10 -76.67
N PHE A 24 21.79 17.02 -75.47
CA PHE A 24 21.78 15.86 -74.58
C PHE A 24 21.18 14.59 -75.23
N ASP A 25 20.50 14.76 -76.37
CA ASP A 25 20.01 13.67 -77.22
C ASP A 25 21.17 12.80 -77.78
N ASP A 26 22.34 13.38 -78.05
CA ASP A 26 23.55 12.63 -78.44
C ASP A 26 24.15 11.83 -77.26
N PHE A 27 23.92 12.28 -76.02
CA PHE A 27 24.38 11.61 -74.79
C PHE A 27 23.46 10.45 -74.40
N LEU A 28 22.14 10.59 -74.56
CA LEU A 28 21.18 9.49 -74.35
C LEU A 28 21.25 8.44 -75.47
N GLY A 29 21.52 8.88 -76.70
CA GLY A 29 21.82 7.99 -77.83
C GLY A 29 23.06 7.12 -77.61
N TRP A 30 24.05 7.59 -76.83
CA TRP A 30 25.25 6.82 -76.43
C TRP A 30 24.89 5.56 -75.61
N PHE A 31 23.81 5.61 -74.83
CA PHE A 31 23.36 4.51 -73.97
C PHE A 31 22.28 3.61 -74.59
N GLY A 32 21.92 3.83 -75.86
CA GLY A 32 20.98 2.96 -76.60
C GLY A 32 19.54 3.00 -76.11
N LEU A 33 19.15 4.05 -75.37
CA LEU A 33 17.77 4.28 -74.95
C LEU A 33 17.02 5.00 -76.09
N GLU A 34 16.24 4.27 -76.89
CA GLU A 34 15.26 4.89 -77.79
C GLU A 34 14.06 5.41 -76.97
N PRO A 35 13.58 6.64 -77.22
CA PRO A 35 12.49 7.20 -76.43
C PRO A 35 11.16 6.55 -76.82
N ASP A 36 10.59 5.71 -75.94
CA ASP A 36 9.15 5.44 -76.01
C ASP A 36 8.41 6.72 -75.57
N SER A 37 8.02 7.48 -76.59
CA SER A 37 7.46 8.84 -76.57
C SER A 37 6.12 9.02 -75.84
N GLN A 38 5.81 8.21 -74.83
CA GLN A 38 4.64 8.40 -73.96
C GLN A 38 4.96 8.50 -72.46
N ALA A 39 6.23 8.45 -72.05
CA ALA A 39 6.63 8.61 -70.64
C ALA A 39 7.44 9.89 -70.34
N LEU A 40 7.95 10.60 -71.35
CA LEU A 40 8.73 11.83 -71.17
C LEU A 40 8.18 12.90 -72.11
N THR A 41 7.37 13.81 -71.56
CA THR A 41 6.81 14.94 -72.33
C THR A 41 7.90 15.97 -72.61
N SER A 42 7.73 16.71 -73.71
CA SER A 42 8.56 17.83 -74.18
C SER A 42 8.74 19.00 -73.20
N GLU A 43 8.22 18.88 -71.97
CA GLU A 43 8.47 19.79 -70.85
C GLU A 43 9.85 19.53 -70.20
N TRP A 44 10.49 18.39 -70.48
CA TRP A 44 11.80 18.03 -69.90
C TRP A 44 12.99 18.66 -70.64
N ILE A 45 12.92 18.83 -71.97
CA ILE A 45 14.06 19.28 -72.81
C ILE A 45 14.16 20.81 -72.92
N GLY A 46 13.06 21.54 -72.67
CA GLY A 46 13.03 23.01 -72.76
C GLY A 46 12.88 23.75 -71.42
N SER A 47 12.49 23.07 -70.34
CA SER A 47 12.01 23.76 -69.12
C SER A 47 12.38 23.09 -67.79
N ALA A 48 13.22 22.04 -67.75
CA ALA A 48 13.73 21.54 -66.46
C ALA A 48 14.89 22.39 -65.90
N TRP A 49 15.53 23.19 -66.75
CA TRP A 49 16.51 24.22 -66.38
C TRP A 49 15.94 25.63 -66.36
N ASP A 50 14.69 25.80 -66.81
CA ASP A 50 13.88 26.96 -66.46
C ASP A 50 13.16 26.58 -65.16
N LEU A 51 13.82 26.85 -64.03
CA LEU A 51 13.22 26.76 -62.70
C LEU A 51 11.76 27.24 -62.81
N PRO A 52 10.76 26.56 -62.21
CA PRO A 52 9.48 27.21 -62.02
C PRO A 52 9.77 28.58 -61.42
N ASP A 53 9.15 29.63 -61.97
CA ASP A 53 9.25 31.03 -61.56
C ASP A 53 8.65 31.25 -60.14
N SER A 54 8.94 30.34 -59.22
CA SER A 54 8.89 30.50 -57.79
C SER A 54 10.34 30.76 -57.34
N ALA A 55 10.58 31.98 -56.88
CA ALA A 55 11.76 32.35 -56.09
C ALA A 55 11.85 31.59 -54.74
N ASP A 56 11.33 30.35 -54.67
CA ASP A 56 11.09 29.54 -53.48
C ASP A 56 11.44 28.05 -53.68
N ALA A 57 11.98 27.65 -54.85
CA ALA A 57 12.49 26.28 -55.04
C ALA A 57 13.75 26.08 -54.18
N THR A 58 13.56 25.51 -52.98
CA THR A 58 14.66 25.14 -52.10
C THR A 58 15.45 23.98 -52.69
N GLY A 59 16.75 23.84 -52.37
CA GLY A 59 17.59 22.72 -52.83
C GLY A 59 17.04 21.32 -52.52
N MET A 60 16.03 21.18 -51.65
CA MET A 60 15.31 19.92 -51.42
C MET A 60 14.43 19.51 -52.60
N GLU A 61 13.73 20.45 -53.23
CA GLU A 61 12.75 20.13 -54.29
C GLU A 61 13.47 19.64 -55.55
N ILE A 62 14.63 20.23 -55.86
CA ILE A 62 15.50 19.81 -56.97
C ILE A 62 16.15 18.44 -56.69
N ALA A 63 16.64 18.22 -55.47
CA ALA A 63 17.21 16.92 -55.08
C ALA A 63 16.16 15.79 -55.11
N GLN A 64 14.93 16.06 -54.63
CA GLN A 64 13.82 15.09 -54.68
C GLN A 64 13.33 14.83 -56.10
N LEU A 65 13.31 15.84 -56.97
CA LEU A 65 12.93 15.69 -58.37
C LEU A 65 13.94 14.80 -59.13
N TRP A 66 15.23 15.08 -58.99
CA TRP A 66 16.27 14.26 -59.61
C TRP A 66 16.26 12.83 -59.10
N ASP A 67 16.10 12.66 -57.79
CA ASP A 67 15.99 11.34 -57.17
C ASP A 67 14.84 10.53 -57.78
N THR A 68 13.63 11.11 -57.79
CA THR A 68 12.40 10.44 -58.22
C THR A 68 12.37 10.15 -59.72
N TYR A 69 12.79 11.12 -60.54
CA TYR A 69 12.57 11.07 -62.00
C TYR A 69 13.80 10.65 -62.81
N PHE A 70 15.00 10.68 -62.22
CA PHE A 70 16.23 10.33 -62.94
C PHE A 70 17.01 9.21 -62.26
N TYR A 71 17.36 9.38 -60.98
CA TYR A 71 18.24 8.43 -60.30
C TYR A 71 17.56 7.09 -60.02
N MET A 72 16.37 7.06 -59.41
CA MET A 72 15.71 5.78 -59.14
C MET A 72 15.41 4.96 -60.41
N PRO A 73 14.94 5.54 -61.53
CA PRO A 73 14.77 4.79 -62.79
C PRO A 73 16.09 4.28 -63.38
N LEU A 74 17.15 5.10 -63.36
CA LEU A 74 18.48 4.69 -63.82
C LEU A 74 19.04 3.56 -62.96
N HIS A 75 18.93 3.70 -61.64
CA HIS A 75 19.34 2.71 -60.65
C HIS A 75 18.60 1.39 -60.87
N ALA A 76 17.28 1.43 -61.03
CA ALA A 76 16.47 0.24 -61.33
C ALA A 76 16.93 -0.47 -62.62
N LEU A 77 17.19 0.30 -63.69
CA LEU A 77 17.68 -0.26 -64.96
C LEU A 77 19.08 -0.88 -64.83
N LEU A 78 19.96 -0.27 -64.04
CA LEU A 78 21.28 -0.83 -63.73
C LEU A 78 21.16 -2.09 -62.87
N GLN A 79 20.23 -2.13 -61.92
CA GLN A 79 19.97 -3.32 -61.10
C GLN A 79 19.41 -4.47 -61.93
N ASP A 80 18.49 -4.20 -62.85
CA ASP A 80 17.98 -5.19 -63.79
C ASP A 80 19.10 -5.72 -64.71
N TRP A 81 20.01 -4.85 -65.18
CA TRP A 81 21.18 -5.28 -65.95
C TRP A 81 22.09 -6.20 -65.14
N ILE A 82 22.53 -5.77 -63.95
CA ILE A 82 23.48 -6.49 -63.09
C ILE A 82 22.96 -7.88 -62.74
N ASN A 83 21.65 -8.00 -62.49
CA ASN A 83 21.02 -9.25 -62.07
C ASN A 83 20.53 -10.12 -63.24
N SER A 84 20.62 -9.67 -64.49
CA SER A 84 20.18 -10.44 -65.66
C SER A 84 21.17 -11.54 -66.11
N ASP A 85 20.65 -12.60 -66.74
CA ASP A 85 21.46 -13.71 -67.28
C ASP A 85 22.46 -13.25 -68.36
N PHE A 86 22.10 -12.24 -69.15
CA PHE A 86 22.99 -11.66 -70.17
C PHE A 86 24.02 -10.71 -69.53
N GLY A 87 23.57 -9.83 -68.65
CA GLY A 87 24.44 -8.88 -67.95
C GLY A 87 25.49 -9.60 -67.11
N SER A 88 25.15 -10.68 -66.41
CA SER A 88 26.12 -11.46 -65.62
C SER A 88 27.24 -12.08 -66.47
N GLN A 89 26.96 -12.52 -67.70
CA GLN A 89 27.98 -13.02 -68.64
C GLN A 89 28.92 -11.90 -69.10
N VAL A 90 28.37 -10.74 -69.47
CA VAL A 90 29.14 -9.58 -69.94
C VAL A 90 29.97 -8.99 -68.80
N ASN A 91 29.36 -8.79 -67.63
CA ASN A 91 30.02 -8.29 -66.42
C ASN A 91 31.14 -9.24 -65.97
N GLY A 92 30.95 -10.56 -66.09
CA GLY A 92 31.99 -11.55 -65.80
C GLY A 92 33.27 -11.36 -66.63
N VAL A 93 33.12 -11.04 -67.92
CA VAL A 93 34.26 -10.73 -68.81
C VAL A 93 34.91 -9.40 -68.43
N ILE A 94 34.11 -8.35 -68.21
CA ILE A 94 34.61 -7.02 -67.84
C ILE A 94 35.38 -7.08 -66.51
N ASN A 95 34.81 -7.74 -65.51
CA ASN A 95 35.42 -7.85 -64.18
C ASN A 95 36.73 -8.64 -64.20
N GLN A 96 36.86 -9.66 -65.05
CA GLN A 96 38.12 -10.40 -65.21
C GLN A 96 39.22 -9.56 -65.89
N ILE A 97 38.88 -8.76 -66.90
CA ILE A 97 39.86 -7.91 -67.62
C ILE A 97 40.40 -6.81 -66.70
N PHE A 98 39.57 -6.27 -65.82
CA PHE A 98 39.91 -5.13 -64.97
C PHE A 98 40.17 -5.47 -63.50
N ALA A 99 40.25 -6.76 -63.14
CA ALA A 99 40.54 -7.22 -61.78
C ALA A 99 41.73 -6.53 -61.08
N PRO A 100 42.83 -6.13 -61.77
CA PRO A 100 43.93 -5.40 -61.12
C PRO A 100 43.56 -4.01 -60.59
N PHE A 101 42.42 -3.45 -61.00
CA PHE A 101 41.98 -2.10 -60.63
C PHE A 101 40.87 -2.10 -59.56
N THR A 102 40.43 -3.26 -59.07
CA THR A 102 39.22 -3.39 -58.24
C THR A 102 39.50 -4.02 -56.87
N GLU A 103 40.71 -3.88 -56.30
CA GLU A 103 41.13 -4.59 -55.07
C GLU A 103 40.23 -4.38 -53.84
N ASN A 104 39.38 -3.34 -53.81
CA ASN A 104 38.43 -3.06 -52.72
C ASN A 104 36.96 -3.10 -53.16
N PHE A 105 36.67 -3.53 -54.38
CA PHE A 105 35.33 -3.60 -54.98
C PHE A 105 35.03 -5.04 -55.40
N CYS A 106 33.76 -5.42 -55.54
CA CYS A 106 33.43 -6.76 -56.03
C CYS A 106 33.84 -7.00 -57.50
N GLY A 107 34.24 -5.93 -58.21
CA GLY A 107 34.53 -5.87 -59.64
C GLY A 107 34.35 -4.46 -60.18
N MET A 108 34.25 -4.31 -61.51
CA MET A 108 33.90 -3.03 -62.15
C MET A 108 32.39 -2.79 -62.10
N ILE A 109 31.62 -3.85 -62.37
CA ILE A 109 30.15 -3.83 -62.42
C ILE A 109 29.64 -5.05 -61.65
N CYS A 110 29.10 -4.80 -60.46
CA CYS A 110 28.52 -5.82 -59.58
C CYS A 110 27.91 -5.17 -58.34
N ASN A 111 26.93 -5.82 -57.73
CA ASN A 111 26.51 -5.48 -56.36
C ASN A 111 27.41 -6.20 -55.36
N GLY A 112 27.68 -5.54 -54.24
CA GLY A 112 28.34 -6.13 -53.10
C GLY A 112 27.48 -7.21 -52.49
N ALA A 113 28.09 -8.32 -52.09
CA ALA A 113 27.40 -9.34 -51.32
C ALA A 113 27.01 -8.82 -49.93
N ASP A 114 25.81 -9.17 -49.48
CA ASP A 114 25.38 -8.89 -48.11
C ASP A 114 26.27 -9.61 -47.10
N GLY A 115 26.41 -8.99 -45.93
CA GLY A 115 27.09 -9.55 -44.79
C GLY A 115 26.40 -10.82 -44.30
N THR A 116 27.22 -11.73 -43.78
CA THR A 116 26.78 -12.97 -43.11
C THR A 116 27.36 -13.02 -41.69
N GLU A 117 26.90 -13.94 -40.85
CA GLU A 117 27.49 -14.16 -39.52
C GLU A 117 29.02 -14.34 -39.56
N SER A 118 29.54 -14.99 -40.62
CA SER A 118 30.99 -15.22 -40.80
C SER A 118 31.77 -14.05 -41.41
N SER A 119 31.07 -13.11 -42.05
CA SER A 119 31.62 -11.91 -42.67
C SER A 119 30.58 -10.80 -42.51
N VAL A 120 30.58 -10.17 -41.32
CA VAL A 120 29.44 -9.36 -40.87
C VAL A 120 29.19 -8.13 -41.74
N ASN A 121 30.22 -7.49 -42.27
CA ASN A 121 30.05 -6.30 -43.09
C ASN A 121 29.63 -6.68 -44.52
N GLY A 122 28.78 -5.85 -45.11
CA GLY A 122 28.49 -5.92 -46.53
C GLY A 122 29.73 -5.62 -47.36
N GLN A 123 29.87 -6.33 -48.48
CA GLN A 123 30.95 -6.08 -49.42
C GLN A 123 30.68 -4.76 -50.18
N ALA A 124 31.74 -4.08 -50.60
CA ALA A 124 31.59 -2.95 -51.51
C ALA A 124 31.04 -3.38 -52.87
N GLY A 125 30.28 -2.49 -53.50
CA GLY A 125 29.77 -2.63 -54.86
C GLY A 125 30.86 -2.60 -55.92
N GLY A 126 30.49 -2.47 -57.19
CA GLY A 126 31.43 -2.33 -58.29
C GLY A 126 32.09 -0.96 -58.31
N LEU A 127 33.33 -0.88 -58.79
CA LEU A 127 34.08 0.38 -58.91
C LEU A 127 33.32 1.44 -59.73
N TRP A 128 32.58 1.03 -60.76
CA TRP A 128 31.81 1.93 -61.61
C TRP A 128 30.31 1.86 -61.35
N PHE A 129 29.77 0.65 -61.26
CA PHE A 129 28.34 0.44 -61.08
C PHE A 129 28.05 -0.67 -60.09
N GLY A 130 27.09 -0.40 -59.22
CA GLY A 130 26.46 -1.37 -58.34
C GLY A 130 26.47 -0.93 -56.89
N ASP A 131 25.56 -1.53 -56.14
CA ASP A 131 25.28 -1.16 -54.77
C ASP A 131 26.23 -1.85 -53.81
N GLY A 132 26.46 -1.24 -52.65
CA GLY A 132 27.07 -1.95 -51.53
C GLY A 132 26.13 -3.00 -50.96
N GLY A 133 26.67 -4.12 -50.49
CA GLY A 133 25.87 -5.13 -49.79
C GLY A 133 25.41 -4.64 -48.43
N ASN A 134 24.28 -5.12 -47.94
CA ASN A 134 23.79 -4.80 -46.60
C ASN A 134 24.68 -5.46 -45.54
N GLY A 135 24.77 -4.85 -44.37
CA GLY A 135 25.40 -5.45 -43.21
C GLY A 135 24.55 -6.59 -42.63
N TRP A 136 25.22 -7.59 -42.04
CA TRP A 136 24.55 -8.70 -41.38
C TRP A 136 23.74 -8.20 -40.18
N THR A 137 22.45 -8.55 -40.14
CA THR A 137 21.63 -8.34 -38.95
C THR A 137 21.91 -9.45 -37.95
N SER A 138 22.47 -9.08 -36.80
CA SER A 138 22.84 -10.01 -35.75
C SER A 138 21.61 -10.46 -34.97
N ASP A 139 21.42 -11.76 -34.85
CA ASP A 139 20.46 -12.40 -33.95
C ASP A 139 21.12 -12.92 -32.66
N ILE A 140 22.41 -12.63 -32.48
CA ILE A 140 23.23 -13.09 -31.35
C ILE A 140 23.37 -11.97 -30.32
N GLU A 141 23.02 -12.27 -29.06
CA GLU A 141 23.14 -11.34 -27.93
C GLU A 141 24.58 -10.80 -27.79
N GLY A 142 24.70 -9.47 -27.62
CA GLY A 142 25.97 -8.77 -27.45
C GLY A 142 26.82 -8.63 -28.71
N VAL A 143 26.35 -9.12 -29.86
CA VAL A 143 27.07 -9.01 -31.14
C VAL A 143 26.44 -7.91 -32.00
N ALA A 144 27.25 -6.92 -32.37
CA ALA A 144 26.85 -5.79 -33.17
C ALA A 144 26.43 -6.20 -34.59
N GLY A 145 25.57 -5.38 -35.19
CA GLY A 145 25.23 -5.52 -36.60
C GLY A 145 26.42 -5.20 -37.48
N GLY A 146 26.48 -5.84 -38.65
CA GLY A 146 27.49 -5.53 -39.65
C GLY A 146 27.27 -4.16 -40.28
N ASN A 147 28.34 -3.49 -40.67
CA ASN A 147 28.23 -2.27 -41.46
C ASN A 147 27.81 -2.59 -42.89
N GLY A 148 27.04 -1.70 -43.51
CA GLY A 148 26.76 -1.75 -44.93
C GLY A 148 28.02 -1.48 -45.77
N GLY A 149 28.07 -2.10 -46.95
CA GLY A 149 29.13 -1.92 -47.93
C GLY A 149 29.02 -0.59 -48.65
N HIS A 150 30.15 -0.04 -49.09
CA HIS A 150 30.18 1.19 -49.88
C HIS A 150 29.90 0.89 -51.36
N ALA A 151 29.16 1.75 -52.05
CA ALA A 151 29.11 1.76 -53.52
C ALA A 151 30.34 2.48 -54.09
N GLY A 152 30.75 2.10 -55.32
CA GLY A 152 31.89 2.71 -56.02
C GLY A 152 31.51 4.00 -56.75
N GLY A 153 31.32 3.96 -58.06
CA GLY A 153 31.00 5.13 -58.87
C GLY A 153 29.54 5.54 -58.78
N ILE A 154 28.65 4.70 -59.32
CA ILE A 154 27.20 4.89 -59.33
C ILE A 154 26.54 3.71 -58.61
N GLY A 155 25.81 3.98 -57.54
CA GLY A 155 25.12 2.97 -56.73
C GLY A 155 24.82 3.45 -55.32
N ASN A 156 23.93 2.75 -54.64
CA ASN A 156 23.58 3.02 -53.25
C ASN A 156 24.52 2.28 -52.28
N GLY A 157 24.86 2.92 -51.17
CA GLY A 157 25.48 2.22 -50.06
C GLY A 157 24.51 1.20 -49.47
N GLY A 158 25.03 0.07 -48.99
CA GLY A 158 24.21 -0.93 -48.32
C GLY A 158 23.77 -0.45 -46.93
N ASP A 159 22.65 -0.95 -46.43
CA ASP A 159 22.17 -0.62 -45.09
C ASP A 159 23.03 -1.30 -44.02
N GLY A 160 23.15 -0.68 -42.85
CA GLY A 160 23.72 -1.32 -41.67
C GLY A 160 22.79 -2.39 -41.11
N GLY A 161 23.35 -3.53 -40.71
CA GLY A 161 22.59 -4.59 -40.05
C GLY A 161 22.17 -4.18 -38.64
N ALA A 162 21.03 -4.69 -38.15
CA ALA A 162 20.64 -4.45 -36.76
C ALA A 162 21.56 -5.23 -35.79
N GLY A 163 21.80 -4.64 -34.62
CA GLY A 163 22.53 -5.29 -33.53
C GLY A 163 21.66 -6.33 -32.82
N GLY A 164 22.30 -7.41 -32.37
CA GLY A 164 21.67 -8.36 -31.46
C GLY A 164 21.40 -7.70 -30.11
N LEU A 165 20.69 -8.38 -29.21
CA LEU A 165 20.31 -7.81 -27.91
C LEU A 165 21.52 -7.17 -27.19
N GLY A 166 21.35 -5.92 -26.76
CA GLY A 166 22.35 -5.12 -26.07
C GLY A 166 23.57 -4.72 -26.90
N ALA A 167 23.53 -4.87 -28.22
CA ALA A 167 24.61 -4.53 -29.13
C ALA A 167 24.21 -3.44 -30.12
N ASP A 168 25.18 -2.70 -30.60
CA ASP A 168 24.95 -1.58 -31.50
C ASP A 168 24.53 -2.04 -32.90
N GLY A 169 23.75 -1.20 -33.58
CA GLY A 169 23.49 -1.37 -35.01
C GLY A 169 24.72 -1.04 -35.84
N GLY A 170 24.86 -1.69 -36.99
CA GLY A 170 25.91 -1.38 -37.95
C GLY A 170 25.67 -0.04 -38.66
N ASN A 171 26.73 0.63 -39.09
CA ASN A 171 26.60 1.85 -39.86
C ASN A 171 26.15 1.54 -41.30
N GLY A 172 25.41 2.45 -41.91
CA GLY A 172 25.11 2.42 -43.32
C GLY A 172 26.37 2.66 -44.17
N GLY A 173 26.39 2.05 -45.34
CA GLY A 173 27.43 2.17 -46.34
C GLY A 173 27.41 3.50 -47.07
N HIS A 174 28.55 3.90 -47.63
CA HIS A 174 28.63 5.13 -48.43
C HIS A 174 27.99 4.91 -49.80
N GLY A 175 27.21 5.88 -50.26
CA GLY A 175 26.72 5.92 -51.63
C GLY A 175 27.85 6.17 -52.64
N GLY A 176 27.55 5.92 -53.90
CA GLY A 176 28.51 6.04 -55.00
C GLY A 176 29.13 7.42 -55.06
N GLU A 177 30.43 7.47 -55.34
CA GLU A 177 31.25 8.68 -55.31
C GLU A 177 30.77 9.74 -56.31
N MET A 178 30.17 9.29 -57.42
CA MET A 178 29.51 10.13 -58.41
C MET A 178 28.04 10.30 -58.07
N TRP A 179 27.27 9.21 -58.13
CA TRP A 179 25.83 9.23 -57.87
C TRP A 179 25.41 8.10 -56.95
N GLY A 180 24.68 8.44 -55.91
CA GLY A 180 23.89 7.49 -55.15
C GLY A 180 23.73 7.81 -53.68
N HIS A 181 22.78 7.11 -53.06
CA HIS A 181 22.41 7.35 -51.67
C HIS A 181 23.34 6.61 -50.72
N GLY A 182 23.61 7.20 -49.57
CA GLY A 182 24.15 6.42 -48.46
C GLY A 182 23.09 5.48 -47.89
N GLY A 183 23.52 4.33 -47.39
CA GLY A 183 22.65 3.35 -46.75
C GLY A 183 22.20 3.81 -45.36
N ASP A 184 21.07 3.31 -44.90
CA ASP A 184 20.57 3.61 -43.56
C ASP A 184 21.39 2.87 -42.48
N GLY A 185 21.49 3.45 -41.29
CA GLY A 185 22.10 2.80 -40.14
C GLY A 185 21.18 1.73 -39.52
N GLY A 186 21.76 0.65 -39.04
CA GLY A 186 21.05 -0.44 -38.39
C GLY A 186 20.52 -0.04 -37.01
N ALA A 187 19.41 -0.66 -36.56
CA ALA A 187 18.90 -0.44 -35.21
C ALA A 187 19.81 -1.10 -34.15
N GLY A 188 19.96 -0.45 -33.00
CA GLY A 188 20.59 -1.04 -31.82
C GLY A 188 19.67 -2.04 -31.13
N GLY A 189 20.25 -3.09 -30.54
CA GLY A 189 19.51 -4.12 -29.82
C GLY A 189 19.01 -3.68 -28.46
N ALA A 190 17.84 -4.16 -28.05
CA ALA A 190 17.28 -3.90 -26.73
C ALA A 190 18.15 -4.48 -25.60
N ALA A 191 18.14 -3.84 -24.43
CA ALA A 191 18.88 -4.29 -23.26
C ALA A 191 18.44 -5.68 -22.76
N THR A 192 19.34 -6.35 -22.05
CA THR A 192 19.06 -7.59 -21.31
C THR A 192 19.45 -7.43 -19.84
N ALA A 193 19.32 -8.50 -19.06
CA ALA A 193 19.68 -8.46 -17.64
C ALA A 193 21.19 -8.20 -17.43
N THR A 194 22.02 -8.49 -18.44
CA THR A 194 23.48 -8.37 -18.36
C THR A 194 24.07 -7.33 -19.32
N LEU A 195 23.31 -6.89 -20.32
CA LEU A 195 23.77 -5.92 -21.31
C LEU A 195 22.85 -4.70 -21.35
N VAL A 196 23.45 -3.51 -21.47
CA VAL A 196 22.72 -2.26 -21.73
C VAL A 196 22.23 -2.27 -23.18
N ALA A 197 21.21 -1.47 -23.48
CA ALA A 197 20.73 -1.33 -24.86
C ALA A 197 21.83 -0.77 -25.76
N GLY A 198 21.88 -1.27 -27.00
CA GLY A 198 22.81 -0.80 -28.02
C GLY A 198 22.35 0.51 -28.67
N ASP A 199 23.31 1.29 -29.10
CA ASP A 199 23.08 2.51 -29.88
C ASP A 199 22.72 2.13 -31.34
N GLY A 200 21.96 2.97 -32.02
CA GLY A 200 21.70 2.84 -33.44
C GLY A 200 22.94 3.17 -34.26
N GLY A 201 23.13 2.49 -35.39
CA GLY A 201 24.22 2.77 -36.31
C GLY A 201 24.00 4.09 -37.05
N ASN A 202 25.08 4.75 -37.46
CA ASN A 202 24.98 5.97 -38.24
C ASN A 202 24.56 5.67 -39.67
N GLY A 203 23.81 6.57 -40.30
CA GLY A 203 23.55 6.52 -41.73
C GLY A 203 24.82 6.81 -42.54
N GLY A 204 24.91 6.20 -43.71
CA GLY A 204 26.01 6.41 -44.64
C GLY A 204 25.89 7.74 -45.37
N SER A 205 27.03 8.37 -45.66
CA SER A 205 27.06 9.55 -46.54
C SER A 205 26.91 9.17 -48.02
N SER A 206 26.47 10.09 -48.87
CA SER A 206 26.53 9.96 -50.33
C SER A 206 27.81 10.55 -50.95
N GLY A 207 27.95 10.41 -52.27
CA GLY A 207 29.14 10.77 -53.05
C GLY A 207 29.67 12.19 -52.86
N GLN A 208 31.00 12.32 -52.88
CA GLN A 208 31.72 13.58 -52.62
C GLN A 208 32.48 14.11 -53.85
N ALA A 209 32.35 13.47 -55.03
CA ALA A 209 33.08 13.89 -56.22
C ALA A 209 32.69 15.32 -56.64
N GLN A 210 33.71 16.18 -56.73
CA GLN A 210 33.54 17.62 -56.96
C GLN A 210 33.32 17.96 -58.44
N ASP A 211 33.81 17.12 -59.36
CA ASP A 211 33.75 17.39 -60.80
C ASP A 211 33.90 16.10 -61.62
N PHE A 212 32.77 15.48 -61.96
CA PHE A 212 32.73 14.33 -62.87
C PHE A 212 32.06 14.76 -64.18
N PHE A 213 32.89 15.04 -65.20
CA PHE A 213 32.46 15.58 -66.50
C PHE A 213 31.61 16.88 -66.40
N GLY A 214 31.92 17.78 -65.48
CA GLY A 214 31.16 19.02 -65.30
C GLY A 214 29.85 18.85 -64.53
N MET A 215 29.53 17.63 -64.09
CA MET A 215 28.43 17.33 -63.19
C MET A 215 29.01 16.97 -61.81
N GLY A 216 28.62 17.71 -60.77
CA GLY A 216 29.01 17.40 -59.38
C GLY A 216 28.31 16.12 -58.87
N ALA A 217 28.68 15.63 -57.68
CA ALA A 217 28.08 14.44 -57.08
C ALA A 217 26.62 14.64 -56.60
N TRP A 218 25.77 13.64 -56.78
CA TRP A 218 24.34 13.68 -56.40
C TRP A 218 24.01 12.49 -55.50
N GLY A 219 23.20 12.76 -54.47
CA GLY A 219 22.71 11.69 -53.61
C GLY A 219 22.40 12.17 -52.21
N ASN A 220 21.42 11.52 -51.59
CA ASN A 220 21.02 11.78 -50.22
C ASN A 220 21.83 10.91 -49.24
N GLY A 221 22.09 11.44 -48.05
CA GLY A 221 22.63 10.62 -46.96
C GLY A 221 21.57 9.67 -46.40
N GLY A 222 22.01 8.52 -45.91
CA GLY A 222 21.14 7.55 -45.24
C GLY A 222 20.73 8.01 -43.85
N ASN A 223 19.58 7.54 -43.36
CA ASN A 223 19.10 7.83 -42.03
C ASN A 223 19.91 7.08 -40.97
N GLY A 224 20.00 7.64 -39.76
CA GLY A 224 20.54 6.95 -38.61
C GLY A 224 19.59 5.91 -38.05
N GLY A 225 20.15 4.83 -37.52
CA GLY A 225 19.41 3.74 -36.89
C GLY A 225 18.82 4.12 -35.54
N LYS A 226 17.74 3.45 -35.14
CA LYS A 226 17.12 3.67 -33.82
C LYS A 226 17.95 3.02 -32.72
N GLY A 227 18.04 3.65 -31.55
CA GLY A 227 18.62 3.03 -30.37
C GLY A 227 17.72 1.95 -29.77
N GLY A 228 18.33 0.96 -29.11
CA GLY A 228 17.63 -0.13 -28.44
C GLY A 228 16.85 0.34 -27.20
N ALA A 229 15.73 -0.33 -26.90
CA ALA A 229 14.98 -0.04 -25.67
C ALA A 229 15.71 -0.58 -24.42
N GLY A 230 15.61 0.14 -23.31
CA GLY A 230 16.03 -0.32 -21.99
C GLY A 230 15.13 -1.42 -21.45
N LEU A 231 15.66 -2.20 -20.51
CA LEU A 231 14.98 -3.29 -19.83
C LEU A 231 14.34 -2.77 -18.55
N ASN A 232 13.10 -3.19 -18.28
CA ASN A 232 12.47 -2.90 -17.01
C ASN A 232 13.24 -3.54 -15.84
N GLY A 233 13.25 -2.87 -14.70
CA GLY A 233 13.74 -3.46 -13.46
C GLY A 233 12.89 -4.63 -13.02
N ALA A 234 13.52 -5.62 -12.39
CA ALA A 234 12.81 -6.76 -11.81
C ALA A 234 11.99 -6.32 -10.60
N ASP A 235 10.79 -6.88 -10.43
CA ASP A 235 9.99 -6.62 -9.24
C ASP A 235 10.65 -7.21 -7.99
N GLY A 236 10.48 -6.53 -6.86
CA GLY A 236 10.88 -6.99 -5.55
C GLY A 236 10.01 -8.15 -5.08
N ALA A 237 10.61 -9.13 -4.43
CA ALA A 237 9.88 -10.26 -3.88
C ALA A 237 9.02 -9.83 -2.68
N ASP A 238 7.78 -10.30 -2.62
CA ASP A 238 6.95 -10.16 -1.42
C ASP A 238 7.64 -10.81 -0.21
N SER A 239 7.39 -10.25 0.97
CA SER A 239 7.86 -10.87 2.20
C SER A 239 7.10 -12.17 2.46
N SER A 240 7.85 -13.20 2.89
CA SER A 240 7.31 -14.51 3.23
C SER A 240 7.32 -14.81 4.72
N ALA A 241 7.78 -13.86 5.55
CA ALA A 241 7.89 -14.05 6.99
C ALA A 241 7.87 -12.71 7.74
N ALA A 242 7.34 -12.74 8.95
CA ALA A 242 7.34 -11.59 9.85
C ALA A 242 8.75 -11.05 10.10
N GLY A 243 8.89 -9.72 10.08
CA GLY A 243 10.14 -9.00 10.31
C GLY A 243 11.09 -8.95 9.11
N VAL A 244 10.75 -9.61 8.00
CA VAL A 244 11.48 -9.48 6.73
C VAL A 244 10.73 -8.46 5.87
N ALA A 245 11.40 -7.38 5.46
CA ALA A 245 10.79 -6.42 4.56
C ALA A 245 10.55 -7.04 3.17
N GLY A 246 9.54 -6.54 2.45
CA GLY A 246 9.42 -6.80 1.02
C GLY A 246 10.68 -6.33 0.28
N GLY A 247 11.07 -7.06 -0.74
CA GLY A 247 12.24 -6.73 -1.55
C GLY A 247 12.03 -5.43 -2.32
N ASP A 248 13.11 -4.67 -2.52
CA ASP A 248 13.05 -3.49 -3.38
C ASP A 248 12.98 -3.89 -4.85
N GLY A 249 12.28 -3.07 -5.64
CA GLY A 249 12.25 -3.18 -7.09
C GLY A 249 13.61 -2.78 -7.71
N GLY A 250 14.00 -3.51 -8.74
CA GLY A 250 15.19 -3.21 -9.52
C GLY A 250 15.04 -1.92 -10.33
N THR A 251 16.16 -1.26 -10.62
CA THR A 251 16.17 -0.09 -11.51
C THR A 251 16.03 -0.52 -12.97
N GLY A 252 15.26 0.21 -13.77
CA GLY A 252 15.25 0.05 -15.22
C GLY A 252 16.57 0.48 -15.85
N THR A 253 16.95 -0.16 -16.96
CA THR A 253 18.18 0.19 -17.69
C THR A 253 17.93 1.31 -18.71
N ALA A 254 18.99 2.00 -19.10
CA ALA A 254 18.90 3.08 -20.08
C ALA A 254 18.60 2.54 -21.49
N GLY A 255 17.89 3.33 -22.29
CA GLY A 255 17.77 3.11 -23.72
C GLY A 255 19.03 3.56 -24.47
N GLY A 256 19.32 2.93 -25.60
CA GLY A 256 20.43 3.27 -26.49
C GLY A 256 20.15 4.56 -27.26
N LYS A 257 21.19 5.27 -27.69
CA LYS A 257 21.06 6.47 -28.52
C LYS A 257 20.65 6.10 -29.93
N GLY A 258 19.97 7.01 -30.63
CA GLY A 258 19.83 6.92 -32.07
C GLY A 258 21.16 7.25 -32.76
N GLY A 259 21.41 6.63 -33.91
CA GLY A 259 22.57 6.94 -34.75
C GLY A 259 22.38 8.25 -35.51
N ASP A 260 23.47 8.90 -35.89
CA ASP A 260 23.41 10.13 -36.68
C ASP A 260 23.02 9.83 -38.12
N GLY A 261 22.34 10.76 -38.79
CA GLY A 261 22.09 10.68 -40.22
C GLY A 261 23.36 10.97 -41.03
N GLY A 262 23.49 10.30 -42.18
CA GLY A 262 24.60 10.47 -43.11
C GLY A 262 24.53 11.79 -43.88
N ALA A 263 25.67 12.27 -44.35
CA ALA A 263 25.72 13.50 -45.14
C ALA A 263 25.21 13.27 -46.57
N GLY A 264 24.47 14.25 -47.11
CA GLY A 264 24.19 14.35 -48.54
C GLY A 264 25.45 14.72 -49.35
N SER A 265 25.33 14.71 -50.67
CA SER A 265 26.47 14.88 -51.57
C SER A 265 26.98 16.32 -51.55
N THR A 266 28.18 16.58 -52.07
CA THR A 266 28.74 17.94 -52.03
C THR A 266 28.02 18.94 -52.93
N TRP A 267 27.35 18.48 -54.00
CA TRP A 267 26.72 19.34 -55.01
C TRP A 267 25.19 19.45 -54.84
N LEU A 268 24.46 18.34 -54.92
CA LEU A 268 23.00 18.29 -54.75
C LEU A 268 22.59 17.03 -53.97
N GLY A 269 22.28 17.20 -52.69
CA GLY A 269 21.97 16.10 -51.78
C GLY A 269 21.39 16.56 -50.45
N ILE A 270 20.40 15.83 -49.97
CA ILE A 270 19.75 16.03 -48.67
C ILE A 270 20.48 15.15 -47.64
N GLY A 271 20.77 15.69 -46.46
CA GLY A 271 21.30 14.88 -45.36
C GLY A 271 20.24 13.91 -44.83
N GLY A 272 20.68 12.73 -44.39
CA GLY A 272 19.78 11.74 -43.80
C GLY A 272 19.26 12.17 -42.43
N ASN A 273 18.09 11.69 -42.02
CA ASN A 273 17.57 11.99 -40.69
C ASN A 273 18.35 11.26 -39.61
N GLY A 274 18.47 11.86 -38.43
CA GLY A 274 19.00 11.17 -37.25
C GLY A 274 18.02 10.11 -36.74
N GLY A 275 18.57 9.05 -36.17
CA GLY A 275 17.82 7.97 -35.56
C GLY A 275 17.15 8.38 -34.25
N ALA A 276 16.03 7.74 -33.94
CA ALA A 276 15.37 7.95 -32.65
C ALA A 276 16.17 7.28 -31.52
N GLY A 277 16.23 7.94 -30.36
CA GLY A 277 16.74 7.30 -29.13
C GLY A 277 15.78 6.24 -28.61
N GLY A 278 16.31 5.18 -28.03
CA GLY A 278 15.54 4.12 -27.39
C GLY A 278 14.91 4.58 -26.07
N ALA A 279 13.73 4.08 -25.74
CA ALA A 279 13.10 4.39 -24.45
C ALA A 279 13.88 3.75 -23.29
N GLY A 280 13.94 4.40 -22.13
CA GLY A 280 14.45 3.81 -20.90
C GLY A 280 13.48 2.77 -20.34
N GLY A 281 14.01 1.72 -19.70
CA GLY A 281 13.20 0.71 -19.04
C GLY A 281 12.52 1.25 -17.78
N GLY A 282 11.30 0.81 -17.49
CA GLY A 282 10.61 1.17 -16.24
C GLY A 282 11.31 0.61 -15.00
N GLY A 283 11.08 1.20 -13.84
CA GLY A 283 11.49 0.61 -12.56
C GLY A 283 10.63 -0.60 -12.21
N GLY A 284 11.21 -1.60 -11.54
CA GLY A 284 10.46 -2.72 -10.97
C GLY A 284 9.66 -2.26 -9.76
N ALA A 285 8.50 -2.85 -9.52
CA ALA A 285 7.73 -2.56 -8.31
C ALA A 285 8.44 -3.15 -7.07
N GLY A 286 8.21 -2.59 -5.89
CA GLY A 286 8.62 -3.23 -4.63
C GLY A 286 7.83 -4.52 -4.36
N GLY A 287 8.21 -5.24 -3.31
CA GLY A 287 7.45 -6.36 -2.74
C GLY A 287 6.61 -5.94 -1.54
N SER A 288 5.47 -6.56 -1.32
CA SER A 288 4.60 -6.29 -0.16
C SER A 288 5.21 -6.76 1.17
N GLY A 289 4.84 -6.08 2.25
CA GLY A 289 5.13 -6.50 3.61
C GLY A 289 4.27 -7.70 4.05
N PHE A 290 4.79 -8.48 5.00
CA PHE A 290 4.07 -9.59 5.61
C PHE A 290 3.32 -9.13 6.87
N ASP A 291 2.05 -9.49 7.00
CA ASP A 291 1.24 -9.19 8.18
C ASP A 291 1.77 -9.89 9.44
N GLY A 292 1.62 -9.24 10.59
CA GLY A 292 1.94 -9.83 11.87
C GLY A 292 1.14 -11.11 12.14
N ALA A 293 1.76 -12.08 12.80
CA ALA A 293 1.03 -13.23 13.35
C ALA A 293 0.30 -12.84 14.63
N GLU A 294 -0.95 -13.31 14.80
CA GLU A 294 -1.72 -13.09 16.04
C GLU A 294 -0.95 -13.54 17.29
N GLY A 295 -1.12 -12.78 18.37
CA GLY A 295 -0.52 -13.12 19.66
C GLY A 295 -1.05 -14.45 20.20
N SER A 296 -0.15 -15.32 20.64
CA SER A 296 -0.52 -16.60 21.25
C SER A 296 0.44 -17.03 22.34
N PHE A 297 -0.10 -17.67 23.38
CA PHE A 297 0.67 -18.38 24.40
C PHE A 297 0.94 -19.84 24.00
N ALA A 298 0.33 -20.33 22.92
CA ALA A 298 0.55 -21.69 22.45
C ALA A 298 2.02 -21.90 22.05
N GLY A 299 2.56 -23.09 22.33
CA GLY A 299 3.94 -23.43 21.99
C GLY A 299 5.01 -22.63 22.76
N GLY A 300 4.64 -21.93 23.84
CA GLY A 300 5.56 -21.10 24.64
C GLY A 300 5.74 -19.68 24.11
N GLY A 301 4.81 -19.19 23.28
CA GLY A 301 4.77 -17.79 22.85
C GLY A 301 4.51 -16.82 24.00
N ASP A 302 4.83 -15.55 23.77
CA ASP A 302 4.69 -14.46 24.76
C ASP A 302 3.33 -13.74 24.70
N GLY A 303 2.46 -14.13 23.75
CA GLY A 303 1.14 -13.55 23.55
C GLY A 303 1.13 -12.21 22.81
N ASN A 304 2.28 -11.65 22.43
CA ASN A 304 2.33 -10.38 21.71
C ASN A 304 1.87 -10.54 20.27
N GLY A 305 1.09 -9.57 19.78
CA GLY A 305 0.82 -9.46 18.36
C GLY A 305 2.10 -9.26 17.58
N GLY A 306 2.29 -10.01 16.51
CA GLY A 306 3.43 -9.87 15.61
C GLY A 306 3.41 -8.52 14.91
N ASN A 307 4.60 -7.94 14.69
CA ASN A 307 4.70 -6.73 13.89
C ASN A 307 4.53 -7.06 12.41
N GLY A 308 3.82 -6.19 11.70
CA GLY A 308 3.82 -6.16 10.25
C GLY A 308 5.19 -5.76 9.71
N SER A 309 5.55 -6.31 8.55
CA SER A 309 6.83 -6.04 7.90
C SER A 309 6.71 -4.89 6.91
N ASN A 310 7.79 -4.15 6.66
CA ASN A 310 7.75 -3.03 5.73
C ASN A 310 7.53 -3.50 4.29
N GLY A 311 6.86 -2.68 3.48
CA GLY A 311 6.85 -2.82 2.03
C GLY A 311 8.18 -2.40 1.42
N GLY A 312 8.51 -3.01 0.29
CA GLY A 312 9.69 -2.71 -0.51
C GLY A 312 9.51 -1.43 -1.33
N ALA A 313 10.61 -0.70 -1.55
CA ALA A 313 10.60 0.47 -2.41
C ALA A 313 10.49 0.06 -3.89
N GLY A 314 9.89 0.91 -4.71
CA GLY A 314 9.94 0.77 -6.16
C GLY A 314 11.32 1.17 -6.71
N GLY A 315 11.72 0.53 -7.79
CA GLY A 315 12.96 0.84 -8.50
C GLY A 315 12.84 2.10 -9.35
N ASN A 316 13.96 2.79 -9.60
CA ASN A 316 13.94 3.96 -10.48
C ASN A 316 13.78 3.54 -11.95
N GLY A 317 13.12 4.38 -12.74
CA GLY A 317 13.11 4.25 -14.19
C GLY A 317 14.47 4.57 -14.82
N GLY A 318 14.77 3.90 -15.92
CA GLY A 318 15.98 4.10 -16.72
C GLY A 318 15.91 5.36 -17.58
N ALA A 319 17.06 5.92 -17.93
CA ALA A 319 17.14 7.07 -18.79
C ALA A 319 16.74 6.73 -20.25
N GLY A 320 16.10 7.67 -20.94
CA GLY A 320 15.89 7.56 -22.38
C GLY A 320 17.16 7.85 -23.17
N GLY A 321 17.29 7.20 -24.31
CA GLY A 321 18.38 7.40 -25.25
C GLY A 321 18.32 8.77 -25.91
N GLN A 322 19.49 9.32 -26.25
CA GLN A 322 19.58 10.57 -27.00
C GLN A 322 19.13 10.35 -28.46
N ALA A 323 18.59 11.39 -29.07
CA ALA A 323 18.36 11.40 -30.50
C ALA A 323 19.69 11.48 -31.27
N GLY A 324 19.75 10.84 -32.43
CA GLY A 324 20.80 11.09 -33.41
C GLY A 324 20.63 12.46 -34.08
N ALA A 325 21.73 13.08 -34.45
CA ALA A 325 21.73 14.31 -35.24
C ALA A 325 21.33 14.02 -36.69
N GLY A 326 20.66 14.96 -37.34
CA GLY A 326 20.48 14.90 -38.79
C GLY A 326 21.80 15.12 -39.52
N GLY A 327 21.99 14.45 -40.64
CA GLY A 327 23.16 14.61 -41.49
C GLY A 327 23.18 15.95 -42.21
N ALA A 328 24.37 16.40 -42.61
CA ALA A 328 24.52 17.64 -43.35
C ALA A 328 24.02 17.51 -44.81
N GLY A 329 23.40 18.56 -45.36
CA GLY A 329 23.07 18.64 -46.78
C GLY A 329 24.18 19.27 -47.64
N ALA A 330 23.98 19.27 -48.96
CA ALA A 330 24.94 19.79 -49.95
C ALA A 330 25.22 21.30 -49.83
N TRP A 331 26.34 21.78 -50.36
CA TRP A 331 26.62 23.22 -50.47
C TRP A 331 26.44 23.70 -51.90
N LEU A 332 25.27 24.27 -52.22
CA LEU A 332 24.96 24.75 -53.57
C LEU A 332 24.84 26.28 -53.60
N PHE A 333 25.56 26.92 -54.53
CA PHE A 333 25.55 28.38 -54.78
C PHE A 333 25.79 29.26 -53.53
N GLY A 334 26.62 28.81 -52.58
CA GLY A 334 26.96 29.58 -51.38
C GLY A 334 25.91 29.58 -50.27
N GLY A 335 24.84 28.77 -50.40
CA GLY A 335 23.89 28.45 -49.33
C GLY A 335 24.11 27.04 -48.77
N SER A 336 23.86 26.85 -47.47
CA SER A 336 23.80 25.53 -46.85
C SER A 336 22.55 24.79 -47.33
N GLY A 337 22.73 23.61 -47.94
CA GLY A 337 21.65 22.72 -48.37
C GLY A 337 20.93 22.08 -47.21
N ALA A 338 19.89 21.31 -47.52
CA ALA A 338 18.99 20.78 -46.52
C ALA A 338 19.65 19.65 -45.71
N ALA A 339 19.96 19.95 -44.46
CA ALA A 339 20.30 18.94 -43.47
C ALA A 339 19.09 18.05 -43.18
N GLY A 340 19.35 16.79 -42.83
CA GLY A 340 18.33 15.92 -42.29
C GLY A 340 17.81 16.45 -40.95
N THR A 341 16.65 15.97 -40.56
CA THR A 341 16.10 16.30 -39.24
C THR A 341 16.76 15.46 -38.16
N ASN A 342 16.94 16.02 -36.96
CA ASN A 342 17.36 15.22 -35.81
C ASN A 342 16.29 14.17 -35.49
N GLY A 343 16.73 13.03 -34.95
CA GLY A 343 15.81 12.03 -34.44
C GLY A 343 14.98 12.53 -33.25
N THR A 344 13.98 11.74 -32.87
CA THR A 344 13.27 11.97 -31.61
C THR A 344 14.05 11.36 -30.45
N ALA A 345 14.18 12.07 -29.33
CA ALA A 345 14.80 11.51 -28.15
C ALA A 345 13.93 10.39 -27.55
N GLY A 346 14.57 9.41 -26.91
CA GLY A 346 13.88 8.36 -26.18
C GLY A 346 13.26 8.91 -24.89
N ALA A 347 12.05 8.46 -24.56
CA ALA A 347 11.43 8.77 -23.27
C ALA A 347 12.18 8.06 -22.13
N GLY A 348 12.20 8.66 -20.94
CA GLY A 348 12.64 7.98 -19.73
C GLY A 348 11.63 6.91 -19.30
N GLY A 349 12.09 5.91 -18.55
CA GLY A 349 11.23 4.88 -17.96
C GLY A 349 10.46 5.43 -16.77
N VAL A 350 9.22 4.98 -16.57
CA VAL A 350 8.43 5.31 -15.38
C VAL A 350 9.06 4.63 -14.15
N GLY A 351 9.05 5.30 -12.98
CA GLY A 351 9.49 4.69 -11.72
C GLY A 351 8.56 3.55 -11.29
N GLY A 352 9.11 2.53 -10.63
CA GLY A 352 8.32 1.42 -10.11
C GLY A 352 7.53 1.81 -8.87
N ASP A 353 6.36 1.20 -8.65
CA ASP A 353 5.56 1.47 -7.47
C ASP A 353 6.21 0.90 -6.21
N GLY A 354 6.19 1.65 -5.11
CA GLY A 354 6.40 1.10 -3.77
C GLY A 354 5.21 0.24 -3.37
N LYS A 355 5.42 -0.68 -2.42
CA LYS A 355 4.34 -1.56 -1.93
C LYS A 355 4.00 -1.32 -0.48
N ASP A 356 2.85 -1.86 -0.11
CA ASP A 356 2.29 -1.69 1.22
C ASP A 356 3.12 -2.42 2.28
N GLY A 357 3.16 -1.85 3.48
CA GLY A 357 3.59 -2.56 4.68
C GLY A 357 2.49 -3.50 5.18
N GLY A 358 2.88 -4.58 5.84
CA GLY A 358 1.93 -5.51 6.46
C GLY A 358 1.30 -4.92 7.72
N ASP A 359 0.10 -5.36 8.06
CA ASP A 359 -0.59 -4.95 9.29
C ASP A 359 0.08 -5.58 10.53
N GLY A 360 -0.01 -4.90 11.67
CA GLY A 360 0.31 -5.48 12.97
C GLY A 360 -0.82 -6.38 13.44
N ALA A 361 -0.49 -7.49 14.10
CA ALA A 361 -1.48 -8.44 14.58
C ALA A 361 -2.04 -8.04 15.95
N ASP A 362 -3.24 -8.52 16.28
CA ASP A 362 -3.82 -8.36 17.61
C ASP A 362 -3.01 -9.13 18.68
N GLY A 363 -3.00 -8.60 19.89
CA GLY A 363 -2.44 -9.26 21.07
C GLY A 363 -3.36 -10.35 21.62
N ALA A 364 -2.78 -11.34 22.30
CA ALA A 364 -3.55 -12.41 22.93
C ALA A 364 -4.44 -11.87 24.05
N ALA A 365 -5.67 -12.39 24.15
CA ALA A 365 -6.50 -12.17 25.33
C ALA A 365 -5.86 -12.80 26.57
N GLY A 366 -6.08 -12.17 27.72
CA GLY A 366 -5.77 -12.73 29.02
C GLY A 366 -6.67 -13.92 29.30
N THR A 367 -6.13 -14.92 29.98
CA THR A 367 -6.92 -16.06 30.45
C THR A 367 -7.76 -15.65 31.64
N ASP A 368 -8.99 -16.15 31.72
CA ASP A 368 -9.80 -16.01 32.93
C ASP A 368 -9.11 -16.63 34.15
N GLY A 369 -9.52 -16.18 35.33
CA GLY A 369 -9.05 -16.73 36.58
C GLY A 369 -9.35 -18.22 36.72
N THR A 370 -8.71 -18.83 37.69
CA THR A 370 -8.91 -20.23 38.07
C THR A 370 -9.03 -20.34 39.58
N ALA A 371 -9.47 -21.50 40.07
CA ALA A 371 -9.54 -21.73 41.52
C ALA A 371 -8.19 -21.54 42.26
N VAL A 372 -7.05 -21.64 41.55
CA VAL A 372 -5.70 -21.47 42.12
C VAL A 372 -5.20 -20.04 42.01
N ASP A 373 -5.50 -19.35 40.91
CA ASP A 373 -5.25 -17.93 40.72
C ASP A 373 -6.58 -17.26 40.33
N PRO A 374 -7.33 -16.70 41.29
CA PRO A 374 -8.68 -16.26 41.03
C PRO A 374 -8.78 -15.09 40.05
N ASN A 375 -7.70 -14.35 39.86
CA ASN A 375 -7.71 -13.15 39.04
C ASN A 375 -7.54 -13.51 37.55
N GLY A 376 -8.26 -12.78 36.70
CA GLY A 376 -8.02 -12.81 35.28
C GLY A 376 -6.63 -12.25 34.94
N ALA A 377 -5.95 -12.88 33.98
CA ALA A 377 -4.68 -12.40 33.47
C ALA A 377 -4.89 -11.17 32.58
N ALA A 378 -3.87 -10.33 32.49
CA ALA A 378 -3.90 -9.20 31.57
C ALA A 378 -3.88 -9.66 30.11
N GLY A 379 -4.59 -8.94 29.25
CA GLY A 379 -4.43 -9.03 27.81
C GLY A 379 -3.07 -8.48 27.38
N ILE A 380 -2.59 -8.99 26.25
CA ILE A 380 -1.25 -8.68 25.74
C ILE A 380 -1.34 -7.63 24.62
N SER A 381 -0.25 -6.92 24.36
CA SER A 381 -0.26 -5.81 23.41
C SER A 381 -0.32 -6.29 21.95
N GLY A 382 -0.96 -5.51 21.10
CA GLY A 382 -0.93 -5.69 19.65
C GLY A 382 0.42 -5.33 19.04
N GLY A 383 0.69 -5.87 17.85
CA GLY A 383 1.88 -5.60 17.07
C GLY A 383 1.80 -4.29 16.31
N ASN A 384 2.96 -3.71 15.99
CA ASN A 384 3.01 -2.51 15.16
C ASN A 384 2.82 -2.85 13.68
N GLY A 385 2.26 -1.93 12.90
CA GLY A 385 2.19 -2.03 11.45
C GLY A 385 3.53 -1.75 10.77
N GLY A 386 3.71 -2.33 9.58
CA GLY A 386 4.87 -2.13 8.73
C GLY A 386 4.83 -0.82 7.95
N ASN A 387 5.98 -0.23 7.69
CA ASN A 387 6.06 1.02 6.92
C ASN A 387 5.76 0.79 5.43
N ALA A 388 5.25 1.82 4.77
CA ALA A 388 5.07 1.86 3.33
C ALA A 388 6.41 1.85 2.58
N GLY A 389 6.44 1.16 1.45
CA GLY A 389 7.48 1.30 0.43
C GLY A 389 7.29 2.59 -0.37
N ARG A 390 8.39 3.30 -0.66
CA ARG A 390 8.36 4.52 -1.50
C ARG A 390 8.38 4.16 -2.99
N GLY A 391 7.64 4.89 -3.82
CA GLY A 391 7.75 4.82 -5.26
C GLY A 391 9.13 5.21 -5.78
N GLY A 392 9.59 4.52 -6.82
CA GLY A 392 10.84 4.84 -7.51
C GLY A 392 10.71 6.11 -8.34
N ALA A 393 11.82 6.81 -8.54
CA ALA A 393 11.83 8.02 -9.37
C ALA A 393 11.67 7.67 -10.85
N GLY A 394 11.01 8.54 -11.61
CA GLY A 394 10.99 8.48 -13.07
C GLY A 394 12.37 8.72 -13.69
N GLY A 395 12.67 8.01 -14.76
CA GLY A 395 13.88 8.20 -15.55
C GLY A 395 13.82 9.48 -16.38
N VAL A 396 15.00 10.06 -16.66
CA VAL A 396 15.11 11.26 -17.51
C VAL A 396 15.19 10.84 -18.97
N GLY A 397 14.30 11.34 -19.81
CA GLY A 397 14.35 11.17 -21.27
C GLY A 397 15.56 11.85 -21.90
N GLY A 398 15.88 11.46 -23.13
CA GLY A 398 17.01 12.05 -23.86
C GLY A 398 16.84 13.56 -24.10
N ASP A 399 15.60 14.04 -24.20
CA ASP A 399 15.23 15.45 -24.29
C ASP A 399 15.28 16.19 -22.93
N GLY A 400 15.63 15.50 -21.86
CA GLY A 400 15.67 16.03 -20.49
C GLY A 400 14.32 16.00 -19.76
N VAL A 401 13.25 15.48 -20.37
CA VAL A 401 11.93 15.37 -19.72
C VAL A 401 11.93 14.17 -18.78
N VAL A 402 11.59 14.39 -17.51
CA VAL A 402 11.51 13.33 -16.51
C VAL A 402 10.17 12.59 -16.66
N ALA A 403 10.23 11.26 -16.70
CA ALA A 403 9.06 10.40 -16.65
C ALA A 403 8.36 10.46 -15.28
N ALA A 404 7.17 9.89 -15.18
CA ALA A 404 6.45 9.85 -13.92
C ALA A 404 7.20 9.01 -12.87
N ASP A 405 7.17 9.47 -11.61
CA ASP A 405 7.54 8.66 -10.45
C ASP A 405 6.51 7.55 -10.24
N GLY A 406 6.94 6.46 -9.61
CA GLY A 406 6.05 5.40 -9.16
C GLY A 406 5.19 5.85 -7.99
N ALA A 407 4.06 5.18 -7.78
CA ALA A 407 3.22 5.44 -6.64
C ALA A 407 3.88 4.95 -5.34
N ASP A 408 3.68 5.68 -4.26
CA ASP A 408 4.00 5.21 -2.91
C ASP A 408 3.02 4.12 -2.47
N GLY A 409 3.50 3.16 -1.68
CA GLY A 409 2.66 2.21 -0.97
C GLY A 409 1.99 2.82 0.26
N HIS A 410 1.16 2.02 0.92
CA HIS A 410 0.48 2.36 2.16
C HIS A 410 1.09 1.64 3.35
N ALA A 411 1.14 2.30 4.50
CA ALA A 411 1.60 1.65 5.71
C ALA A 411 0.52 0.72 6.29
N GLY A 412 0.97 -0.33 6.98
CA GLY A 412 0.06 -1.24 7.68
C GLY A 412 -0.45 -0.64 8.98
N ALA A 413 -1.68 -0.99 9.37
CA ALA A 413 -2.28 -0.59 10.63
C ALA A 413 -1.59 -1.27 11.82
N GLY A 414 -1.67 -0.67 13.01
CA GLY A 414 -1.30 -1.34 14.25
C GLY A 414 -2.38 -2.31 14.71
N GLY A 415 -1.98 -3.44 15.30
CA GLY A 415 -2.91 -4.42 15.85
C GLY A 415 -3.50 -3.99 17.19
N ASN A 416 -4.65 -4.51 17.55
CA ASN A 416 -5.33 -4.17 18.80
C ASN A 416 -4.69 -4.89 20.00
N GLY A 417 -4.84 -4.32 21.19
CA GLY A 417 -4.54 -5.03 22.43
C GLY A 417 -5.55 -6.14 22.71
N GLY A 418 -5.09 -7.26 23.26
CA GLY A 418 -5.98 -8.33 23.71
C GLY A 418 -6.80 -7.91 24.92
N ASN A 419 -8.00 -8.47 25.09
CA ASN A 419 -8.82 -8.21 26.26
C ASN A 419 -8.20 -8.84 27.52
N GLY A 420 -8.44 -8.26 28.69
CA GLY A 420 -8.15 -8.92 29.96
C GLY A 420 -9.11 -10.08 30.21
N GLY A 421 -8.63 -11.13 30.89
CA GLY A 421 -9.47 -12.25 31.32
C GLY A 421 -10.36 -11.86 32.48
N ASP A 422 -11.47 -12.56 32.67
CA ASP A 422 -12.39 -12.32 33.77
C ASP A 422 -11.87 -12.92 35.08
N GLY A 423 -12.24 -12.35 36.21
CA GLY A 423 -12.02 -12.97 37.52
C GLY A 423 -13.06 -14.06 37.79
N ILE A 424 -12.69 -15.12 38.51
CA ILE A 424 -13.66 -16.16 38.88
C ILE A 424 -14.55 -15.71 40.02
N ASP A 425 -15.77 -16.24 40.05
CA ASP A 425 -16.62 -16.11 41.22
C ASP A 425 -15.97 -16.76 42.46
N GLY A 426 -16.22 -16.16 43.61
CA GLY A 426 -15.87 -16.69 44.91
C GLY A 426 -16.66 -17.94 45.24
N ILE A 427 -16.08 -18.80 46.07
CA ILE A 427 -16.69 -20.04 46.53
C ILE A 427 -17.57 -19.72 47.74
N ASP A 428 -18.76 -20.28 47.78
CA ASP A 428 -19.66 -20.16 48.93
C ASP A 428 -19.05 -20.74 50.22
N GLY A 429 -19.51 -20.22 51.35
CA GLY A 429 -19.10 -20.67 52.67
C GLY A 429 -19.40 -22.15 52.91
N THR A 430 -18.60 -22.78 53.77
CA THR A 430 -18.75 -24.17 54.23
C THR A 430 -18.80 -24.24 55.75
N ALA A 431 -19.21 -25.37 56.32
CA ALA A 431 -19.25 -25.54 57.78
C ALA A 431 -17.93 -25.21 58.49
N THR A 432 -16.78 -25.46 57.85
CA THR A 432 -15.45 -25.19 58.41
C THR A 432 -14.93 -23.79 58.12
N ASN A 433 -15.45 -23.15 57.08
CA ASN A 433 -15.16 -21.77 56.72
C ASN A 433 -16.48 -21.10 56.31
N PRO A 434 -17.27 -20.60 57.28
CA PRO A 434 -18.66 -20.22 57.03
C PRO A 434 -18.81 -19.01 56.12
N ASN A 435 -17.74 -18.25 55.87
CA ASN A 435 -17.82 -17.07 55.02
C ASN A 435 -17.51 -17.42 53.57
N GLY A 436 -18.27 -16.84 52.64
CA GLY A 436 -17.97 -16.92 51.21
C GLY A 436 -16.64 -16.24 50.90
N THR A 437 -15.90 -16.79 49.94
CA THR A 437 -14.63 -16.19 49.52
C THR A 437 -14.87 -15.01 48.58
N ALA A 438 -13.91 -14.12 48.49
CA ALA A 438 -13.96 -13.05 47.51
C ALA A 438 -13.90 -13.60 46.08
N GLY A 439 -14.56 -12.90 45.15
CA GLY A 439 -14.35 -13.09 43.72
C GLY A 439 -12.99 -12.56 43.28
N GLY A 440 -12.46 -13.14 42.21
CA GLY A 440 -11.21 -12.70 41.60
C GLY A 440 -11.37 -11.38 40.83
N ASN A 441 -10.28 -10.64 40.70
CA ASN A 441 -10.29 -9.41 39.91
C ASN A 441 -10.20 -9.70 38.42
N GLY A 442 -10.81 -8.88 37.58
CA GLY A 442 -10.61 -8.92 36.14
C GLY A 442 -9.22 -8.43 35.74
N GLY A 443 -8.67 -9.02 34.68
CA GLY A 443 -7.39 -8.65 34.09
C GLY A 443 -7.46 -7.33 33.34
N ALA A 444 -6.35 -6.60 33.25
CA ALA A 444 -6.29 -5.39 32.44
C ALA A 444 -6.28 -5.72 30.93
N GLY A 445 -6.84 -4.86 30.10
CA GLY A 445 -6.69 -4.96 28.63
C GLY A 445 -5.27 -4.62 28.17
N GLY A 446 -4.86 -5.24 27.08
CA GLY A 446 -3.58 -4.99 26.40
C GLY A 446 -3.58 -3.66 25.64
N ASN A 447 -2.40 -3.14 25.33
CA ASN A 447 -2.28 -1.90 24.55
C ASN A 447 -2.40 -2.16 23.06
N GLY A 448 -2.93 -1.18 22.31
CA GLY A 448 -2.85 -1.20 20.85
C GLY A 448 -1.42 -1.00 20.34
N GLY A 449 -1.13 -1.52 19.15
CA GLY A 449 0.11 -1.33 18.41
C GLY A 449 0.09 -0.05 17.58
N GLN A 450 1.26 0.49 17.27
CA GLN A 450 1.39 1.68 16.45
C GLN A 450 1.27 1.35 14.96
N GLY A 451 0.59 2.17 14.17
CA GLY A 451 0.54 2.08 12.71
C GLY A 451 1.90 2.40 12.07
N GLY A 452 2.17 1.77 10.93
CA GLY A 452 3.40 2.00 10.17
C GLY A 452 3.51 3.42 9.64
N LEU A 453 4.72 3.82 9.28
CA LEU A 453 5.00 5.13 8.68
C LEU A 453 4.68 5.12 7.17
N GLU A 454 3.93 6.12 6.72
CA GLU A 454 3.67 6.34 5.29
C GLU A 454 4.96 6.80 4.57
N ALA A 455 4.97 6.73 3.24
CA ALA A 455 6.15 7.02 2.43
C ALA A 455 6.66 8.49 2.53
N ASP A 456 5.81 9.41 3.02
CA ASP A 456 6.18 10.80 3.31
C ASP A 456 7.14 10.94 4.51
N GLY A 457 7.31 9.87 5.30
CA GLY A 457 8.23 9.80 6.43
C GLY A 457 7.75 10.52 7.70
N THR A 458 6.51 10.98 7.75
CA THR A 458 5.96 11.81 8.83
C THR A 458 4.56 11.39 9.29
N THR A 459 3.69 10.93 8.38
CA THR A 459 2.35 10.43 8.69
C THR A 459 2.36 8.92 8.91
N ARG A 460 1.35 8.40 9.60
CA ARG A 460 1.23 6.97 9.92
C ARG A 460 -0.15 6.45 9.53
N ALA A 461 -0.20 5.15 9.27
CA ALA A 461 -1.44 4.40 9.20
C ALA A 461 -2.16 4.38 10.56
N ALA A 462 -3.37 3.81 10.59
CA ALA A 462 -4.17 3.75 11.79
C ALA A 462 -3.45 2.98 12.92
N ASP A 463 -3.44 3.57 14.11
CA ASP A 463 -2.96 2.93 15.33
C ASP A 463 -4.03 1.97 15.86
N GLY A 464 -3.60 0.88 16.49
CA GLY A 464 -4.45 -0.12 17.11
C GLY A 464 -5.13 0.40 18.38
N THR A 465 -6.30 -0.17 18.68
CA THR A 465 -7.06 0.16 19.89
C THR A 465 -6.58 -0.64 21.10
N GLY A 466 -6.78 -0.09 22.31
CA GLY A 466 -6.56 -0.83 23.54
C GLY A 466 -7.63 -1.91 23.76
N GLY A 467 -7.25 -3.05 24.30
CA GLY A 467 -8.17 -4.14 24.65
C GLY A 467 -9.06 -3.78 25.83
N ALA A 468 -10.22 -4.42 25.96
CA ALA A 468 -11.09 -4.21 27.12
C ALA A 468 -10.48 -4.83 28.39
N GLY A 469 -10.80 -4.28 29.57
CA GLY A 469 -10.55 -4.95 30.84
C GLY A 469 -11.54 -6.08 31.09
N GLY A 470 -11.11 -7.13 31.80
CA GLY A 470 -11.96 -8.24 32.20
C GLY A 470 -12.88 -7.87 33.37
N ILE A 471 -13.97 -8.59 33.53
CA ILE A 471 -14.97 -8.39 34.59
C ILE A 471 -14.45 -8.98 35.90
N GLY A 472 -14.75 -8.35 37.05
CA GLY A 472 -14.50 -8.94 38.36
C GLY A 472 -15.50 -10.04 38.69
N GLY A 473 -15.04 -11.14 39.29
CA GLY A 473 -15.90 -12.24 39.72
C GLY A 473 -16.77 -11.84 40.92
N ASN A 474 -17.94 -12.44 41.06
CA ASN A 474 -18.82 -12.20 42.20
C ASN A 474 -18.23 -12.82 43.48
N GLY A 475 -18.58 -12.30 44.66
CA GLY A 475 -18.26 -12.95 45.92
C GLY A 475 -19.15 -14.15 46.18
N GLY A 476 -18.62 -15.19 46.83
CA GLY A 476 -19.41 -16.36 47.24
C GLY A 476 -20.41 -16.01 48.33
N ALA A 477 -21.54 -16.70 48.39
CA ALA A 477 -22.50 -16.56 49.48
C ALA A 477 -21.94 -17.10 50.81
N GLY A 478 -22.53 -16.69 51.93
CA GLY A 478 -22.25 -17.31 53.22
C GLY A 478 -22.71 -18.77 53.30
N TYR A 479 -22.22 -19.48 54.30
CA TYR A 479 -22.69 -20.83 54.63
C TYR A 479 -24.10 -20.81 55.20
N ASP A 480 -24.99 -21.58 54.58
CA ASP A 480 -26.35 -21.82 55.05
C ASP A 480 -26.36 -22.94 56.11
N ALA A 481 -26.22 -22.54 57.37
CA ALA A 481 -26.25 -23.44 58.52
C ALA A 481 -27.61 -24.12 58.70
N LEU A 482 -28.70 -23.48 58.24
CA LEU A 482 -30.06 -24.01 58.34
C LEU A 482 -30.30 -25.11 57.30
N ALA A 483 -29.97 -24.87 56.04
CA ALA A 483 -30.10 -25.88 54.99
C ALA A 483 -29.18 -27.10 55.24
N ALA A 484 -28.06 -26.90 55.92
CA ALA A 484 -27.11 -27.97 56.24
C ALA A 484 -27.39 -28.71 57.55
N GLY A 485 -28.44 -28.34 58.31
CA GLY A 485 -28.84 -29.03 59.54
C GLY A 485 -27.81 -28.91 60.67
N ALA A 486 -27.11 -27.78 60.76
CA ALA A 486 -26.16 -27.55 61.83
C ALA A 486 -26.87 -27.42 63.20
N ALA A 487 -26.14 -27.69 64.27
CA ALA A 487 -26.69 -27.60 65.62
C ALA A 487 -27.09 -26.15 65.97
N PRO A 488 -28.17 -25.95 66.76
CA PRO A 488 -28.54 -24.64 67.29
C PRO A 488 -27.34 -23.94 67.93
N GLY A 489 -27.20 -22.64 67.68
CA GLY A 489 -26.04 -21.88 68.14
C GLY A 489 -24.93 -21.65 67.11
N THR A 490 -25.11 -22.07 65.84
CA THR A 490 -24.20 -21.67 64.75
C THR A 490 -24.67 -20.41 64.02
N SER A 491 -23.79 -19.42 63.90
CA SER A 491 -24.05 -18.18 63.16
C SER A 491 -24.10 -18.42 61.66
N GLY A 492 -24.90 -17.61 60.96
CA GLY A 492 -24.94 -17.63 59.50
C GLY A 492 -23.64 -17.09 58.90
N GLY A 493 -23.23 -17.65 57.77
CA GLY A 493 -22.04 -17.19 57.07
C GLY A 493 -22.20 -15.81 56.44
N SER A 494 -21.14 -14.99 56.44
CA SER A 494 -21.14 -13.75 55.66
C SER A 494 -20.79 -14.01 54.19
N GLY A 495 -21.36 -13.23 53.28
CA GLY A 495 -20.97 -13.25 51.88
C GLY A 495 -19.57 -12.66 51.62
N GLY A 496 -18.91 -13.16 50.58
CA GLY A 496 -17.61 -12.69 50.12
C GLY A 496 -17.70 -11.39 49.32
N ALA A 497 -16.61 -10.64 49.23
CA ALA A 497 -16.56 -9.44 48.40
C ALA A 497 -16.54 -9.78 46.90
N GLY A 498 -17.16 -8.95 46.07
CA GLY A 498 -16.95 -9.01 44.62
C GLY A 498 -15.55 -8.55 44.23
N GLY A 499 -14.98 -9.16 43.20
CA GLY A 499 -13.70 -8.77 42.61
C GLY A 499 -13.82 -7.47 41.83
N SER A 500 -12.74 -6.71 41.73
CA SER A 500 -12.71 -5.49 40.93
C SER A 500 -12.65 -5.78 39.44
N GLY A 501 -13.28 -4.94 38.62
CA GLY A 501 -13.12 -4.97 37.18
C GLY A 501 -11.72 -4.53 36.74
N GLY A 502 -11.26 -5.10 35.63
CA GLY A 502 -9.98 -4.80 35.01
C GLY A 502 -9.96 -3.45 34.32
N ALA A 503 -8.81 -2.79 34.29
CA ALA A 503 -8.65 -1.55 33.54
C ALA A 503 -8.67 -1.80 32.03
N GLY A 504 -9.22 -0.87 31.26
CA GLY A 504 -9.09 -0.90 29.80
C GLY A 504 -7.64 -0.63 29.35
N GLY A 505 -7.23 -1.25 28.26
CA GLY A 505 -5.93 -1.05 27.63
C GLY A 505 -5.80 0.33 27.00
N THR A 506 -4.58 0.83 26.89
CA THR A 506 -4.36 2.12 26.21
C THR A 506 -4.31 1.94 24.70
N GLY A 507 -4.94 2.86 23.96
CA GLY A 507 -4.74 2.94 22.52
C GLY A 507 -3.33 3.45 22.21
N ALA A 508 -2.75 3.00 21.10
CA ALA A 508 -1.55 3.65 20.57
C ALA A 508 -1.90 5.07 20.09
N THR A 509 -0.92 5.88 19.68
CA THR A 509 -1.11 7.28 19.23
C THR A 509 -2.28 7.51 18.26
N GLY A 510 -3.35 8.16 18.74
CA GLY A 510 -4.57 8.37 17.95
C GLY A 510 -5.55 7.18 17.94
N GLY A 511 -5.16 6.02 18.46
CA GLY A 511 -6.01 4.86 18.69
C GLY A 511 -6.87 5.00 19.95
N ASP A 512 -8.06 4.39 19.95
CA ASP A 512 -8.99 4.46 21.08
C ASP A 512 -8.50 3.63 22.28
N GLY A 513 -8.81 4.10 23.48
CA GLY A 513 -8.63 3.34 24.71
C GLY A 513 -9.71 2.27 24.87
N GLY A 514 -9.35 1.13 25.44
CA GLY A 514 -10.29 0.06 25.73
C GLY A 514 -11.23 0.41 26.87
N ASN A 515 -12.45 -0.14 26.87
CA ASN A 515 -13.35 0.00 28.02
C ASN A 515 -12.83 -0.82 29.21
N ALA A 516 -13.11 -0.38 30.42
CA ALA A 516 -12.84 -1.19 31.60
C ALA A 516 -13.89 -2.30 31.77
N GLY A 517 -13.55 -3.30 32.58
CA GLY A 517 -14.50 -4.29 33.05
C GLY A 517 -15.26 -3.81 34.29
N ASP A 518 -16.44 -4.37 34.50
CA ASP A 518 -17.28 -4.08 35.65
C ASP A 518 -16.80 -4.81 36.91
N GLY A 519 -17.13 -4.29 38.09
CA GLY A 519 -16.91 -4.97 39.36
C GLY A 519 -17.92 -6.10 39.59
N GLY A 520 -17.46 -7.18 40.20
CA GLY A 520 -18.31 -8.30 40.59
C GLY A 520 -19.24 -7.94 41.76
N ARG A 521 -20.38 -8.62 41.88
CA ARG A 521 -21.29 -8.40 43.02
C ARG A 521 -20.73 -8.99 44.30
N GLY A 522 -21.05 -8.39 45.45
CA GLY A 522 -20.81 -9.02 46.74
C GLY A 522 -21.76 -10.21 46.95
N GLY A 523 -21.27 -11.25 47.62
CA GLY A 523 -22.07 -12.42 47.96
C GLY A 523 -23.08 -12.12 49.06
N ASP A 524 -24.17 -12.86 49.10
CA ASP A 524 -25.20 -12.69 50.14
C ASP A 524 -24.75 -13.32 51.47
N GLY A 525 -25.08 -12.65 52.58
CA GLY A 525 -25.04 -13.27 53.91
C GLY A 525 -26.20 -14.26 54.09
N VAL A 526 -26.06 -15.20 55.03
CA VAL A 526 -27.10 -16.22 55.28
C VAL A 526 -27.61 -16.14 56.71
N ALA A 527 -28.87 -16.55 56.93
CA ALA A 527 -29.55 -16.36 58.20
C ALA A 527 -28.87 -17.09 59.36
N GLY A 528 -28.92 -16.50 60.55
CA GLY A 528 -28.50 -17.16 61.78
C GLY A 528 -29.51 -18.23 62.20
N LEU A 529 -29.04 -19.31 62.82
CA LEU A 529 -29.95 -20.31 63.38
C LEU A 529 -30.71 -19.76 64.59
N ALA A 530 -31.95 -20.21 64.75
CA ALA A 530 -32.72 -19.97 65.96
C ALA A 530 -32.03 -20.57 67.19
N GLY A 531 -32.31 -19.97 68.35
CA GLY A 531 -31.96 -20.51 69.66
C GLY A 531 -32.72 -21.80 69.93
N ALA A 532 -32.16 -22.65 70.79
CA ALA A 532 -32.85 -23.82 71.32
C ALA A 532 -33.78 -23.41 72.46
N ASP A 533 -34.96 -24.04 72.51
CA ASP A 533 -35.88 -23.89 73.62
C ASP A 533 -35.28 -24.48 74.92
N GLY A 534 -35.73 -23.99 76.06
CA GLY A 534 -35.38 -24.54 77.38
C GLY A 534 -35.75 -26.02 77.45
N ALA A 535 -34.79 -26.87 77.86
CA ALA A 535 -34.98 -28.31 77.81
C ALA A 535 -35.67 -28.88 79.07
N ASN A 536 -35.47 -28.25 80.23
CA ASN A 536 -36.04 -28.67 81.52
C ASN A 536 -36.78 -27.51 82.19
N ALA A 537 -37.67 -27.83 83.13
CA ALA A 537 -38.54 -26.85 83.74
C ALA A 537 -37.77 -25.67 84.38
N GLY A 538 -38.15 -24.45 83.98
CA GLY A 538 -37.47 -23.22 84.40
C GLY A 538 -36.19 -22.87 83.60
N ASP A 539 -35.71 -23.74 82.69
CA ASP A 539 -34.56 -23.44 81.84
C ASP A 539 -34.91 -22.30 80.87
N ALA A 540 -34.02 -21.32 80.78
CA ALA A 540 -34.14 -20.29 79.77
C ALA A 540 -33.87 -20.86 78.37
N GLY A 541 -34.59 -20.36 77.37
CA GLY A 541 -34.25 -20.58 75.98
C GLY A 541 -32.93 -19.87 75.64
N THR A 542 -32.18 -20.41 74.68
CA THR A 542 -30.93 -19.78 74.25
C THR A 542 -31.21 -18.67 73.25
N ASP A 543 -30.34 -17.67 73.18
CA ASP A 543 -30.41 -16.61 72.18
C ASP A 543 -30.28 -17.15 70.75
N GLY A 544 -30.98 -16.52 69.81
CA GLY A 544 -30.79 -16.72 68.38
C GLY A 544 -29.44 -16.20 67.91
N GLN A 545 -28.90 -16.79 66.85
CA GLN A 545 -27.57 -16.42 66.37
C GLN A 545 -27.61 -15.27 65.37
N ALA A 546 -26.50 -14.53 65.26
CA ALA A 546 -26.41 -13.45 64.29
C ALA A 546 -26.55 -13.95 62.85
N GLY A 547 -27.23 -13.15 62.04
CA GLY A 547 -27.29 -13.31 60.59
C GLY A 547 -25.97 -12.91 59.93
N GLY A 548 -25.68 -13.52 58.80
CA GLY A 548 -24.53 -13.20 57.98
C GLY A 548 -24.64 -11.81 57.35
N ASN A 549 -23.52 -11.10 57.33
CA ASN A 549 -23.39 -9.85 56.59
C ASN A 549 -23.36 -10.12 55.08
N GLY A 550 -23.89 -9.19 54.29
CA GLY A 550 -23.67 -9.17 52.85
C GLY A 550 -22.25 -8.72 52.52
N GLY A 551 -21.65 -9.33 51.50
CA GLY A 551 -20.34 -8.96 50.98
C GLY A 551 -20.37 -7.62 50.25
N THR A 552 -19.27 -6.87 50.25
CA THR A 552 -19.19 -5.63 49.48
C THR A 552 -19.10 -5.92 47.98
N GLY A 553 -19.73 -5.08 47.14
CA GLY A 553 -19.54 -5.12 45.70
C GLY A 553 -18.12 -4.71 45.29
N GLY A 554 -17.62 -5.31 44.22
CA GLY A 554 -16.32 -4.98 43.63
C GLY A 554 -16.34 -3.63 42.93
N ALA A 555 -15.23 -2.90 42.94
CA ALA A 555 -15.12 -1.66 42.20
C ALA A 555 -15.07 -1.91 40.68
N GLY A 556 -15.65 -1.02 39.88
CA GLY A 556 -15.49 -1.03 38.43
C GLY A 556 -14.08 -0.63 38.00
N GLY A 557 -13.61 -1.17 36.88
CA GLY A 557 -12.29 -0.87 36.34
C GLY A 557 -12.19 0.55 35.77
N ALA A 558 -10.98 1.11 35.72
CA ALA A 558 -10.76 2.39 35.04
C ALA A 558 -10.71 2.21 33.51
N GLY A 559 -11.38 3.09 32.76
CA GLY A 559 -11.34 3.09 31.31
C GLY A 559 -9.94 3.36 30.77
N GLY A 560 -9.60 2.72 29.66
CA GLY A 560 -8.33 2.87 28.98
C GLY A 560 -8.14 4.28 28.45
N ASN A 561 -6.90 4.78 28.51
CA ASN A 561 -6.58 6.06 27.90
C ASN A 561 -6.61 5.95 26.37
N GLY A 562 -7.29 6.89 25.71
CA GLY A 562 -7.10 7.08 24.28
C GLY A 562 -5.69 7.57 23.98
N GLY A 563 -5.19 7.27 22.79
CA GLY A 563 -3.90 7.73 22.33
C GLY A 563 -3.86 9.22 22.07
N ALA A 564 -2.74 9.86 22.44
CA ALA A 564 -2.51 11.26 22.13
C ALA A 564 -2.42 11.50 20.61
N ALA A 565 -2.73 12.72 20.16
CA ALA A 565 -2.52 13.13 18.77
C ALA A 565 -1.02 13.30 18.46
N THR A 566 -0.55 12.80 17.31
CA THR A 566 0.85 12.93 16.85
C THR A 566 1.15 14.23 16.11
N SER A 567 0.13 14.99 15.70
CA SER A 567 0.30 16.22 14.91
C SER A 567 -0.87 17.17 15.08
N PRO A 568 -0.72 18.48 14.78
CA PRO A 568 -1.80 19.47 14.87
C PRO A 568 -3.04 19.16 14.03
N ALA A 569 -2.92 18.27 13.04
CA ALA A 569 -4.01 17.80 12.17
C ALA A 569 -4.48 16.36 12.47
N GLY A 570 -3.77 15.61 13.33
CA GLY A 570 -4.17 14.25 13.73
C GLY A 570 -5.16 14.30 14.89
N ALA A 571 -6.21 13.47 14.86
CA ALA A 571 -7.13 13.35 15.98
C ALA A 571 -6.51 12.50 17.08
N ALA A 572 -6.72 12.88 18.34
CA ALA A 572 -6.46 11.99 19.47
C ALA A 572 -7.55 10.91 19.50
N GLY A 573 -7.20 9.71 19.95
CA GLY A 573 -8.16 8.62 20.10
C GLY A 573 -9.16 8.91 21.20
N SER A 574 -10.32 8.27 21.15
CA SER A 574 -11.32 8.35 22.21
C SER A 574 -10.83 7.65 23.47
N ASN A 575 -11.17 8.18 24.64
CA ASN A 575 -10.95 7.46 25.90
C ASN A 575 -11.97 6.35 26.07
N GLY A 576 -11.53 5.25 26.69
CA GLY A 576 -12.40 4.18 27.13
C GLY A 576 -13.30 4.60 28.29
N ASN A 577 -14.46 3.96 28.38
CA ASN A 577 -15.37 4.12 29.50
C ASN A 577 -14.85 3.39 30.74
N GLY A 578 -15.08 3.97 31.92
CA GLY A 578 -14.91 3.27 33.19
C GLY A 578 -16.00 2.21 33.37
N GLY A 579 -15.65 1.10 34.01
CA GLY A 579 -16.58 0.02 34.33
C GLY A 579 -17.49 0.40 35.50
N ASP A 580 -18.68 -0.19 35.53
CA ASP A 580 -19.62 -0.01 36.63
C ASP A 580 -19.14 -0.74 37.89
N GLY A 581 -19.47 -0.20 39.07
CA GLY A 581 -19.25 -0.87 40.33
C GLY A 581 -20.25 -2.01 40.54
N GLY A 582 -19.79 -3.11 41.11
CA GLY A 582 -20.63 -4.25 41.47
C GLY A 582 -21.58 -3.92 42.61
N ALA A 583 -22.77 -4.52 42.61
CA ALA A 583 -23.71 -4.36 43.72
C ALA A 583 -23.20 -5.04 45.00
N GLY A 584 -23.55 -4.50 46.16
CA GLY A 584 -23.33 -5.16 47.45
C GLY A 584 -24.28 -6.35 47.64
N GLY A 585 -23.84 -7.33 48.42
CA GLY A 585 -24.62 -8.50 48.80
C GLY A 585 -25.65 -8.19 49.89
N ASN A 586 -26.72 -8.96 49.91
CA ASN A 586 -27.79 -8.81 50.90
C ASN A 586 -27.32 -9.29 52.27
N ALA A 587 -27.81 -8.64 53.32
CA ALA A 587 -27.69 -9.15 54.68
C ALA A 587 -28.81 -10.14 54.99
N ALA A 588 -28.55 -11.03 55.95
CA ALA A 588 -29.54 -11.96 56.43
C ALA A 588 -30.05 -11.64 57.83
N ALA A 589 -31.26 -12.12 58.12
CA ALA A 589 -31.88 -12.06 59.43
C ALA A 589 -31.05 -12.82 60.49
N GLY A 590 -31.08 -12.35 61.73
CA GLY A 590 -30.65 -13.16 62.86
C GLY A 590 -31.64 -14.30 63.15
N GLY A 591 -31.23 -15.27 63.94
CA GLY A 591 -32.10 -16.34 64.40
C GLY A 591 -33.13 -15.83 65.41
N ALA A 592 -34.30 -16.45 65.46
CA ALA A 592 -35.24 -16.24 66.56
C ALA A 592 -34.65 -16.74 67.89
N GLY A 593 -35.02 -16.14 69.01
CA GLY A 593 -34.68 -16.69 70.33
C GLY A 593 -35.48 -17.96 70.60
N GLY A 594 -34.88 -18.91 71.34
CA GLY A 594 -35.60 -20.12 71.79
C GLY A 594 -36.57 -19.80 72.92
N ASP A 595 -37.68 -20.52 73.02
CA ASP A 595 -38.68 -20.33 74.08
C ASP A 595 -38.14 -20.86 75.42
N GLY A 596 -38.46 -20.19 76.52
CA GLY A 596 -38.16 -20.69 77.86
C GLY A 596 -39.05 -21.87 78.22
N ALA A 597 -38.54 -22.82 78.99
CA ALA A 597 -39.33 -23.96 79.45
C ALA A 597 -40.29 -23.55 80.57
N ASP A 598 -41.50 -24.08 80.56
CA ASP A 598 -42.48 -23.90 81.63
C ASP A 598 -41.93 -24.36 82.99
N GLY A 599 -42.32 -23.69 84.07
CA GLY A 599 -41.93 -24.05 85.43
C GLY A 599 -42.60 -25.34 85.93
N ASP A 600 -42.00 -25.98 86.93
CA ASP A 600 -42.56 -27.14 87.64
C ASP A 600 -42.64 -26.92 89.16
N ALA A 601 -43.08 -27.94 89.91
CA ALA A 601 -43.25 -27.86 91.35
C ALA A 601 -41.95 -27.51 92.12
N ASN A 602 -40.78 -27.75 91.54
CA ASN A 602 -39.47 -27.44 92.11
C ASN A 602 -38.88 -26.14 91.55
N HIS A 603 -39.30 -25.74 90.35
CA HIS A 603 -38.94 -24.48 89.69
C HIS A 603 -40.22 -23.74 89.26
N VAL A 604 -40.84 -23.04 90.21
CA VAL A 604 -42.21 -22.53 90.06
C VAL A 604 -42.34 -21.45 88.97
N ASP A 605 -41.27 -20.72 88.72
CA ASP A 605 -41.21 -19.73 87.64
C ASP A 605 -40.75 -20.41 86.35
N GLY A 606 -41.38 -20.07 85.22
CA GLY A 606 -40.93 -20.50 83.91
C GLY A 606 -39.62 -19.82 83.51
N GLY A 607 -38.87 -20.47 82.62
CA GLY A 607 -37.62 -19.94 82.10
C GLY A 607 -37.84 -18.72 81.22
N ALA A 608 -36.86 -17.81 81.17
CA ALA A 608 -36.91 -16.70 80.24
C ALA A 608 -36.75 -17.19 78.79
N GLY A 609 -37.44 -16.58 77.84
CA GLY A 609 -37.14 -16.78 76.42
C GLY A 609 -35.78 -16.18 76.05
N GLY A 610 -35.14 -16.75 75.03
CA GLY A 610 -33.91 -16.24 74.45
C GLY A 610 -34.16 -14.94 73.67
N ASN A 611 -33.14 -14.10 73.57
CA ASN A 611 -33.19 -12.91 72.71
C ASN A 611 -33.10 -13.31 71.23
N ALA A 612 -33.64 -12.47 70.35
CA ALA A 612 -33.39 -12.60 68.92
C ALA A 612 -31.91 -12.33 68.60
N GLY A 613 -31.39 -13.02 67.60
CA GLY A 613 -30.09 -12.73 67.03
C GLY A 613 -30.09 -11.41 66.25
N ASP A 614 -28.95 -10.73 66.25
CA ASP A 614 -28.76 -9.52 65.45
C ASP A 614 -28.81 -9.85 63.95
N ALA A 615 -29.49 -8.98 63.19
CA ALA A 615 -29.44 -9.04 61.73
C ALA A 615 -28.05 -8.66 61.21
N GLY A 616 -27.65 -9.28 60.10
CA GLY A 616 -26.45 -8.89 59.39
C GLY A 616 -26.55 -7.49 58.79
N THR A 617 -25.40 -6.89 58.48
CA THR A 617 -25.30 -5.63 57.76
C THR A 617 -25.26 -5.86 56.26
N ALA A 618 -26.06 -5.12 55.49
CA ALA A 618 -26.03 -5.18 54.04
C ALA A 618 -24.66 -4.76 53.50
N GLY A 619 -24.21 -5.41 52.44
CA GLY A 619 -22.97 -5.07 51.78
C GLY A 619 -23.07 -3.73 51.04
N ALA A 620 -22.04 -2.91 51.12
CA ALA A 620 -21.98 -1.69 50.32
C ALA A 620 -21.75 -2.01 48.83
N GLY A 621 -22.33 -1.22 47.94
CA GLY A 621 -22.03 -1.25 46.51
C GLY A 621 -20.61 -0.77 46.22
N GLY A 622 -20.01 -1.33 45.16
CA GLY A 622 -18.70 -0.94 44.68
C GLY A 622 -18.73 0.43 44.01
N ALA A 623 -17.61 1.17 44.06
CA ALA A 623 -17.48 2.41 43.31
C ALA A 623 -17.37 2.13 41.80
N GLY A 624 -17.96 3.00 40.98
CA GLY A 624 -17.74 2.98 39.53
C GLY A 624 -16.33 3.46 39.16
N GLY A 625 -15.83 2.96 38.04
CA GLY A 625 -14.51 3.27 37.53
C GLY A 625 -14.43 4.62 36.83
N ALA A 626 -13.28 5.27 36.88
CA ALA A 626 -13.05 6.52 36.15
C ALA A 626 -12.97 6.27 34.64
N ALA A 627 -13.37 7.25 33.83
CA ALA A 627 -13.07 7.26 32.39
C ALA A 627 -11.57 7.44 32.12
N GLY A 628 -11.10 7.01 30.94
CA GLY A 628 -9.75 7.33 30.49
C GLY A 628 -9.54 8.84 30.27
N THR A 629 -8.28 9.28 30.29
CA THR A 629 -7.94 10.72 30.27
C THR A 629 -6.88 11.14 29.24
N GLY A 630 -6.25 10.20 28.53
CA GLY A 630 -5.09 10.47 27.65
C GLY A 630 -5.40 10.89 26.21
N GLY A 631 -6.62 10.67 25.74
CA GLY A 631 -7.06 10.88 24.36
C GLY A 631 -7.79 12.20 24.15
N SER A 632 -8.82 12.18 23.30
CA SER A 632 -9.66 13.34 23.01
C SER A 632 -10.42 13.80 24.25
N THR A 633 -10.27 15.07 24.61
CA THR A 633 -10.89 15.63 25.83
C THR A 633 -12.41 15.49 25.80
N GLY A 634 -12.99 14.95 26.87
CA GLY A 634 -14.44 14.78 27.00
C GLY A 634 -15.02 13.56 26.29
N THR A 635 -14.17 12.69 25.75
CA THR A 635 -14.55 11.32 25.36
C THR A 635 -14.36 10.37 26.56
N GLY A 636 -15.18 9.32 26.63
CA GLY A 636 -15.25 8.40 27.77
C GLY A 636 -16.22 8.85 28.88
N VAL A 637 -16.91 7.88 29.49
CA VAL A 637 -17.85 8.10 30.61
C VAL A 637 -17.39 7.29 31.81
N ALA A 638 -17.43 7.88 33.01
CA ALA A 638 -17.15 7.16 34.24
C ALA A 638 -18.28 6.16 34.53
N GLY A 639 -17.92 5.00 35.04
CA GLY A 639 -18.88 4.01 35.49
C GLY A 639 -19.71 4.52 36.65
N SER A 640 -20.92 3.99 36.75
CA SER A 640 -21.82 4.19 37.87
C SER A 640 -21.39 3.34 39.07
N GLY A 641 -21.68 3.82 40.28
CA GLY A 641 -21.51 3.02 41.49
C GLY A 641 -22.56 1.91 41.56
N GLY A 642 -22.18 0.78 42.14
CA GLY A 642 -23.08 -0.31 42.46
C GLY A 642 -24.06 0.08 43.57
N ALA A 643 -25.24 -0.55 43.55
CA ALA A 643 -26.21 -0.39 44.63
C ALA A 643 -25.75 -1.14 45.88
N ASP A 644 -26.05 -0.61 47.07
CA ASP A 644 -25.93 -1.35 48.32
C ASP A 644 -26.91 -2.54 48.33
N GLY A 645 -26.53 -3.60 49.05
CA GLY A 645 -27.39 -4.74 49.30
C GLY A 645 -28.60 -4.37 50.15
N SER A 646 -29.57 -5.29 50.22
CA SER A 646 -30.75 -5.12 51.05
C SER A 646 -30.58 -5.79 52.42
N GLY A 647 -31.21 -5.20 53.45
CA GLY A 647 -31.32 -5.81 54.78
C GLY A 647 -32.59 -6.67 54.92
N PRO A 648 -32.65 -7.55 55.93
CA PRO A 648 -33.79 -8.43 56.16
C PRO A 648 -35.05 -7.65 56.58
N ALA A 649 -36.22 -8.23 56.32
CA ALA A 649 -37.49 -7.59 56.67
C ALA A 649 -37.71 -7.59 58.21
N PRO A 650 -38.35 -6.56 58.80
CA PRO A 650 -38.51 -6.43 60.26
C PRO A 650 -39.28 -7.57 60.94
N THR A 651 -39.98 -8.40 60.16
CA THR A 651 -40.81 -9.51 60.65
C THR A 651 -40.05 -10.83 60.78
N GLU A 652 -38.76 -10.87 60.41
CA GLU A 652 -37.99 -12.10 60.30
C GLU A 652 -37.21 -12.46 61.59
N THR A 653 -37.22 -11.61 62.62
CA THR A 653 -36.54 -11.86 63.89
C THR A 653 -37.41 -11.49 65.10
N HIS A 654 -37.54 -12.39 66.07
CA HIS A 654 -38.24 -12.16 67.34
C HIS A 654 -37.62 -12.98 68.47
N GLY A 655 -37.68 -12.46 69.69
CA GLY A 655 -37.25 -13.20 70.88
C GLY A 655 -38.15 -14.39 71.15
N GLY A 656 -37.64 -15.36 71.89
CA GLY A 656 -38.41 -16.49 72.38
C GLY A 656 -39.41 -16.04 73.44
N ASN A 657 -40.51 -16.76 73.54
CA ASN A 657 -41.49 -16.59 74.59
C ASN A 657 -40.90 -17.06 75.92
N GLY A 658 -41.28 -16.43 77.04
CA GLY A 658 -40.99 -16.99 78.36
C GLY A 658 -41.86 -18.22 78.61
N GLY A 659 -41.35 -19.18 79.37
CA GLY A 659 -42.12 -20.33 79.85
C GLY A 659 -43.19 -19.90 80.85
N ASP A 660 -44.31 -20.62 80.85
CA ASP A 660 -45.39 -20.39 81.80
C ASP A 660 -44.96 -20.77 83.23
N GLY A 661 -45.47 -20.06 84.24
CA GLY A 661 -45.26 -20.43 85.64
C GLY A 661 -46.05 -21.67 86.05
N PHE A 662 -45.54 -22.45 87.00
CA PHE A 662 -46.19 -23.67 87.49
C PHE A 662 -47.52 -23.36 88.20
N THR A 663 -48.63 -23.86 87.66
CA THR A 663 -49.96 -23.74 88.28
C THR A 663 -50.29 -24.98 89.11
N SER A 664 -50.35 -24.80 90.44
CA SER A 664 -50.69 -25.87 91.39
C SER A 664 -52.17 -26.27 91.28
N THR A 665 -52.45 -27.55 91.04
CA THR A 665 -53.82 -28.09 90.88
C THR A 665 -54.52 -28.42 92.20
N THR A 666 -54.21 -27.74 93.31
CA THR A 666 -54.82 -28.03 94.64
C THR A 666 -55.84 -26.95 95.06
N PRO A 667 -57.17 -27.23 95.19
CA PRO A 667 -58.24 -26.19 95.28
C PRO A 667 -58.63 -25.65 96.69
N GLY A 668 -58.98 -24.35 96.80
CA GLY A 668 -59.88 -23.72 97.82
C GLY A 668 -59.74 -22.17 97.94
N GLY A 669 -60.71 -21.26 98.13
CA GLY A 669 -62.20 -21.23 98.13
C GLY A 669 -62.80 -19.83 98.56
N VAL A 670 -63.52 -19.13 97.64
CA VAL A 670 -64.73 -18.22 97.70
C VAL A 670 -64.86 -16.96 98.64
N ALA A 671 -65.56 -15.82 98.35
CA ALA A 671 -66.31 -15.23 97.20
C ALA A 671 -66.87 -13.79 97.49
N ALA A 672 -67.19 -13.01 96.44
CA ALA A 672 -68.40 -12.14 96.32
C ALA A 672 -68.69 -11.83 94.82
N ALA A 673 -69.96 -11.86 94.39
CA ALA A 673 -70.40 -12.00 92.99
C ALA A 673 -71.32 -10.88 92.46
N GLU A 674 -71.13 -10.53 91.15
CA GLU A 674 -72.10 -10.31 90.02
C GLU A 674 -73.21 -9.20 90.10
N PRO A 675 -73.65 -8.56 88.98
CA PRO A 675 -74.09 -9.26 87.75
C PRO A 675 -73.77 -8.68 86.34
N SER A 676 -73.91 -9.60 85.38
CA SER A 676 -73.91 -9.59 83.90
C SER A 676 -74.90 -8.65 83.16
N ALA A 677 -74.47 -8.17 81.97
CA ALA A 677 -75.21 -8.02 80.68
C ALA A 677 -74.31 -7.26 79.65
N THR A 678 -74.21 -7.47 78.32
CA THR A 678 -74.81 -8.34 77.28
C THR A 678 -74.04 -8.08 75.97
N ALA A 679 -74.06 -9.03 75.01
CA ALA A 679 -73.36 -8.97 73.72
C ALA A 679 -74.22 -8.45 72.53
N GLY A 680 -73.54 -7.89 71.51
CA GLY A 680 -73.85 -7.94 70.07
C GLY A 680 -74.33 -6.63 69.37
N PRO A 681 -74.34 -6.52 68.02
CA PRO A 681 -73.57 -7.26 66.99
C PRO A 681 -73.08 -6.37 65.79
N ALA A 682 -72.57 -7.04 64.74
CA ALA A 682 -71.98 -6.57 63.48
C ALA A 682 -72.83 -5.61 62.61
N ALA A 683 -72.16 -4.88 61.69
CA ALA A 683 -72.81 -4.20 60.56
C ALA A 683 -71.97 -4.27 59.25
N THR A 684 -72.63 -4.73 58.18
CA THR A 684 -72.24 -4.69 56.76
C THR A 684 -73.38 -4.04 55.95
N ALA A 685 -73.05 -3.11 55.02
CA ALA A 685 -73.71 -2.64 53.76
C ALA A 685 -75.25 -2.30 53.76
N GLU A 686 -75.85 -1.31 53.06
CA GLU A 686 -75.68 -0.74 51.70
C GLU A 686 -76.23 0.72 51.55
N ALA A 687 -75.79 1.37 50.46
CA ALA A 687 -76.21 2.54 49.65
C ALA A 687 -77.48 3.41 49.91
N VAL A 688 -77.37 4.74 49.61
CA VAL A 688 -78.00 5.48 48.46
C VAL A 688 -77.80 7.03 48.55
N VAL A 689 -77.12 7.62 47.55
CA VAL A 689 -77.31 8.92 46.81
C VAL A 689 -77.57 10.23 47.61
N THR A 690 -76.79 11.34 47.58
CA THR A 690 -76.56 12.32 46.46
C THR A 690 -75.43 13.35 46.77
N MET A 691 -74.82 13.91 45.72
CA MET A 691 -73.70 14.90 45.49
C MET A 691 -73.71 16.27 46.27
N PRO A 692 -72.59 17.07 46.40
CA PRO A 692 -71.76 17.62 45.28
C PRO A 692 -70.23 17.89 45.43
N THR A 693 -69.60 17.97 44.24
CA THR A 693 -68.41 18.73 43.76
C THR A 693 -66.98 18.42 44.22
N ALA A 694 -66.13 18.15 43.21
CA ALA A 694 -64.69 17.91 43.28
C ALA A 694 -63.91 18.97 42.46
N GLU A 695 -62.79 19.44 43.01
CA GLU A 695 -61.65 20.13 42.39
C GLU A 695 -60.44 19.83 43.32
N THR A 696 -59.19 19.54 42.96
CA THR A 696 -58.40 19.29 41.75
C THR A 696 -57.09 18.62 42.21
N ALA A 697 -56.57 17.62 41.48
CA ALA A 697 -55.11 17.33 41.27
C ALA A 697 -54.86 15.85 40.85
N ALA A 698 -54.83 15.56 39.55
CA ALA A 698 -54.17 14.35 39.01
C ALA A 698 -53.87 14.46 37.50
N MET A 699 -52.60 14.31 37.11
CA MET A 699 -52.09 13.87 35.80
C MET A 699 -50.61 13.45 35.99
N ALA A 700 -49.99 12.47 35.33
CA ALA A 700 -50.39 11.37 34.46
C ALA A 700 -49.12 10.56 34.09
N LYS A 701 -49.22 9.22 33.95
CA LYS A 701 -48.74 8.39 32.80
C LYS A 701 -48.35 6.97 33.24
N ARG A 702 -49.18 6.00 32.81
CA ARG A 702 -48.79 4.78 32.08
C ARG A 702 -50.04 3.94 31.81
N ARG A 703 -50.34 3.68 30.52
CA ARG A 703 -50.70 2.34 29.98
C ARG A 703 -50.79 2.36 28.45
N ARG A 704 -50.74 1.15 27.90
CA ARG A 704 -50.07 0.72 26.66
C ARG A 704 -50.99 0.70 25.42
N ARG A 705 -50.33 0.83 24.25
CA ARG A 705 -50.57 0.25 22.90
C ARG A 705 -51.97 -0.32 22.57
N TRP A 706 -52.58 0.15 21.46
CA TRP A 706 -52.90 -0.65 20.25
C TRP A 706 -53.54 0.16 19.10
N ARG A 707 -53.02 -0.05 17.87
CA ARG A 707 -53.55 0.30 16.50
C ARG A 707 -53.63 1.81 16.17
N GLN A 708 -53.27 2.31 14.98
CA GLN A 708 -53.49 1.82 13.61
C GLN A 708 -52.32 2.17 12.67
N ARG A 709 -51.99 1.24 11.76
CA ARG A 709 -51.34 1.51 10.46
C ARG A 709 -52.45 1.43 9.40
N THR A 710 -52.53 2.40 8.50
CA THR A 710 -52.89 2.27 7.06
C THR A 710 -52.84 3.64 6.36
N ALA A 711 -52.73 3.61 5.03
CA ALA A 711 -52.57 4.68 4.02
C ALA A 711 -51.08 4.99 3.69
N GLU A 712 -50.40 4.31 2.75
CA GLU A 712 -50.52 4.29 1.26
C GLU A 712 -50.42 5.68 0.60
N ARG A 713 -49.29 5.94 -0.09
CA ARG A 713 -49.13 6.07 -1.57
C ARG A 713 -49.78 7.36 -2.12
N GLU A 714 -49.02 8.38 -2.54
CA GLU A 714 -48.38 8.61 -3.85
C GLU A 714 -47.90 10.10 -3.80
N ARG A 715 -46.89 10.66 -4.49
CA ARG A 715 -46.39 10.51 -5.86
C ARG A 715 -45.10 11.38 -5.95
N GLY A 716 -44.12 10.97 -6.75
CA GLY A 716 -42.96 11.80 -7.11
C GLY A 716 -41.95 11.04 -7.95
N CYS A 717 -42.09 11.08 -9.27
CA CYS A 717 -41.35 10.32 -10.26
C CYS A 717 -40.25 11.16 -10.94
N GLY A 718 -39.15 10.51 -11.36
CA GLY A 718 -38.14 10.97 -12.33
C GLY A 718 -36.91 11.62 -11.70
N THR A 719 -35.65 11.33 -12.06
CA THR A 719 -34.99 10.58 -13.13
C THR A 719 -33.59 10.20 -12.60
N GLY A 720 -33.09 8.97 -12.70
CA GLY A 720 -32.26 8.51 -13.82
C GLY A 720 -30.75 8.77 -13.63
N ARG A 721 -29.96 7.74 -13.28
CA ARG A 721 -28.70 7.31 -13.97
C ARG A 721 -27.81 6.39 -13.10
N ARG A 722 -27.84 5.10 -13.49
CA ARG A 722 -26.70 4.17 -13.69
C ARG A 722 -25.45 4.32 -12.81
N ARG A 723 -25.19 3.33 -11.95
CA ARG A 723 -23.87 2.70 -11.84
C ARG A 723 -24.01 1.17 -11.77
N ARG A 724 -23.36 0.50 -12.71
CA ARG A 724 -23.25 -0.95 -12.84
C ARG A 724 -22.37 -1.49 -11.70
N ARG A 725 -22.87 -2.43 -10.90
CA ARG A 725 -22.02 -3.43 -10.20
C ARG A 725 -22.00 -4.69 -11.06
N ARG A 726 -20.82 -5.07 -11.54
CA ARG A 726 -20.60 -6.39 -12.14
C ARG A 726 -20.42 -7.41 -11.00
N GLN A 727 -21.11 -8.52 -11.17
CA GLN A 727 -21.07 -9.74 -10.37
C GLN A 727 -19.66 -10.35 -10.38
N ARG A 728 -19.18 -10.77 -9.20
CA ARG A 728 -18.18 -11.85 -9.09
C ARG A 728 -18.93 -13.17 -9.25
N ARG A 729 -18.48 -13.99 -10.20
CA ARG A 729 -18.85 -15.41 -10.30
C ARG A 729 -17.92 -16.24 -9.42
N HIS A 730 -18.52 -17.25 -8.79
CA HIS A 730 -17.89 -18.35 -8.10
C HIS A 730 -16.93 -19.16 -8.99
N GLY A 731 -15.92 -19.72 -8.34
CA GLY A 731 -15.19 -20.92 -8.77
C GLY A 731 -14.68 -21.65 -7.53
N ASN A 732 -15.37 -22.74 -7.17
CA ASN A 732 -14.89 -23.76 -6.24
C ASN A 732 -13.93 -24.71 -6.98
N GLY A 733 -12.94 -25.25 -6.28
CA GLY A 733 -12.17 -26.42 -6.69
C GLY A 733 -11.26 -26.90 -5.56
N CYS A 734 -11.63 -28.02 -4.95
CA CYS A 734 -10.89 -28.73 -3.90
C CYS A 734 -9.90 -29.75 -4.51
N ASP A 735 -9.05 -30.26 -3.61
CA ASP A 735 -8.32 -31.53 -3.61
C ASP A 735 -6.91 -31.61 -4.22
N GLY A 736 -5.98 -32.12 -3.39
CA GLY A 736 -4.93 -33.04 -3.86
C GLY A 736 -3.51 -32.91 -3.30
N GLY A 737 -3.26 -33.47 -2.10
CA GLY A 737 -2.21 -34.49 -1.90
C GLY A 737 -0.71 -34.18 -1.93
N ASN A 738 -0.10 -34.34 -0.73
CA ASN A 738 0.99 -35.30 -0.42
C ASN A 738 2.48 -34.94 -0.65
N GLY A 739 3.25 -35.03 0.46
CA GLY A 739 4.54 -35.75 0.50
C GLY A 739 5.81 -34.94 0.73
N GLY A 740 6.56 -35.27 1.80
CA GLY A 740 8.01 -35.03 1.84
C GLY A 740 8.64 -34.77 3.22
N ALA A 741 8.82 -35.80 4.03
CA ALA A 741 9.75 -35.78 5.17
C ALA A 741 11.21 -35.86 4.68
N GLY A 742 12.15 -35.21 5.39
CA GLY A 742 13.58 -35.29 5.06
C GLY A 742 14.50 -34.58 6.06
N SER A 743 14.82 -35.28 7.14
CA SER A 743 15.87 -35.03 8.13
C SER A 743 17.29 -34.87 7.56
N SER A 744 18.12 -33.99 8.15
CA SER A 744 19.57 -34.28 8.34
C SER A 744 20.23 -33.32 9.33
N ALA A 745 20.85 -33.91 10.34
CA ALA A 745 21.73 -33.27 11.32
C ALA A 745 23.18 -33.18 10.83
N ASN A 746 23.90 -32.14 11.26
CA ASN A 746 25.34 -32.05 11.56
C ASN A 746 25.63 -30.56 11.86
N GLY A 747 26.32 -30.12 12.89
CA GLY A 747 27.35 -30.76 13.70
C GLY A 747 28.56 -29.82 13.74
N GLY A 748 28.85 -29.23 14.91
CA GLY A 748 30.18 -28.70 15.25
C GLY A 748 30.29 -27.18 15.40
N GLY A 749 30.92 -26.74 16.51
CA GLY A 749 31.54 -25.40 16.53
C GLY A 749 31.66 -24.64 17.85
N TRP A 750 31.87 -25.28 19.00
CA TRP A 750 32.31 -24.55 20.21
C TRP A 750 33.73 -23.98 20.01
N LYS A 751 33.92 -22.66 20.14
CA LYS A 751 35.18 -22.10 20.68
C LYS A 751 34.98 -20.80 21.44
N ARG A 752 35.50 -20.85 22.67
CA ARG A 752 35.56 -19.82 23.72
C ARG A 752 36.58 -18.72 23.43
N ARG A 753 36.49 -17.68 24.28
CA ARG A 753 37.52 -16.72 24.77
C ARG A 753 37.59 -15.42 23.95
N ARG A 754 37.67 -14.21 24.54
CA ARG A 754 38.29 -13.80 25.81
C ARG A 754 37.72 -12.46 26.30
N ARG A 755 37.57 -12.37 27.62
CA ARG A 755 37.44 -11.17 28.46
C ARG A 755 38.60 -10.17 28.26
N ARG A 756 38.31 -8.88 28.44
CA ARG A 756 39.09 -7.88 29.22
C ARG A 756 38.23 -6.60 29.36
N ARG A 757 37.64 -6.37 30.53
CA ARG A 757 38.07 -5.51 31.65
C ARG A 757 37.84 -3.99 31.43
N ARG A 758 36.87 -3.45 32.18
CA ARG A 758 36.66 -2.03 32.55
C ARG A 758 37.84 -1.51 33.42
N PRO A 759 38.01 -0.18 33.64
CA PRO A 759 37.27 0.57 34.71
C PRO A 759 36.83 2.00 34.27
N VAL A 760 35.68 2.57 34.67
CA VAL A 760 35.28 3.30 35.92
C VAL A 760 36.09 4.56 36.27
N GLY A 761 35.41 5.72 36.36
CA GLY A 761 35.81 6.97 37.04
C GLY A 761 35.12 8.21 36.42
N TRP A 762 33.92 8.62 36.84
CA TRP A 762 33.52 9.57 37.91
C TRP A 762 34.06 11.02 37.82
N HIS A 763 33.08 11.95 37.76
CA HIS A 763 32.95 13.29 38.38
C HIS A 763 33.09 14.62 37.59
N ARG A 764 31.93 15.32 37.56
CA ARG A 764 31.62 16.71 37.94
C ARG A 764 32.09 17.93 37.09
N ARG A 765 31.05 18.61 36.56
CA ARG A 765 30.70 20.06 36.61
C ARG A 765 31.83 21.09 36.40
N GLN A 766 31.66 22.03 35.46
CA GLN A 766 31.13 23.37 35.74
C GLN A 766 31.08 24.30 34.51
N ARG A 767 30.18 25.28 34.65
CA ARG A 767 29.75 26.37 33.75
C ARG A 767 30.88 27.26 33.22
N ARG A 768 30.67 27.86 32.04
CA ARG A 768 31.05 29.26 31.76
C ARG A 768 29.98 29.98 30.93
N TYR A 769 29.65 31.17 31.43
CA TYR A 769 28.92 32.27 30.81
C TYR A 769 29.67 32.85 29.60
N ARG A 770 28.95 33.34 28.59
CA ARG A 770 29.15 34.72 28.09
C ARG A 770 27.94 35.26 27.33
N LEU A 771 27.59 36.50 27.70
CA LEU A 771 26.54 37.37 27.18
C LEU A 771 26.80 37.81 25.73
N GLY A 772 25.73 38.18 25.00
CA GLY A 772 25.89 38.89 23.72
C GLY A 772 24.64 39.23 22.91
N ARG A 773 23.73 40.05 23.49
CA ARG A 773 22.81 41.02 22.84
C ARG A 773 21.78 40.62 21.75
N ARG A 774 20.54 41.02 22.06
CA ARG A 774 19.32 41.18 21.25
C ARG A 774 19.49 42.17 20.08
N SER A 775 18.87 41.90 18.92
CA SER A 775 17.67 42.60 18.41
C SER A 775 17.37 42.31 16.92
N SER A 776 16.14 41.88 16.59
CA SER A 776 15.37 42.24 15.36
C SER A 776 14.04 41.48 15.39
N ARG A 777 12.92 42.18 15.62
CA ARG A 777 11.93 42.66 14.63
C ARG A 777 11.12 41.56 13.92
N ARG A 778 9.83 41.52 14.29
CA ARG A 778 8.70 40.81 13.65
C ARG A 778 8.28 41.48 12.31
N PRO A 779 7.38 40.84 11.52
CA PRO A 779 7.50 40.73 10.05
C PRO A 779 6.69 41.75 9.25
N GLY A 780 7.13 42.03 8.02
CA GLY A 780 6.46 42.88 7.03
C GLY A 780 5.74 42.07 5.95
N ARG A 781 4.49 42.46 5.70
CA ARG A 781 3.52 41.90 4.74
C ARG A 781 3.85 42.22 3.27
N CYS A 782 3.23 41.40 2.41
CA CYS A 782 2.92 41.59 1.00
C CYS A 782 2.80 43.04 0.51
N ARG A 783 3.40 43.33 -0.65
CA ARG A 783 2.81 44.19 -1.68
C ARG A 783 3.21 43.71 -3.07
N SER A 784 2.18 43.44 -3.86
CA SER A 784 2.18 43.37 -5.32
C SER A 784 2.60 44.71 -5.94
N GLN A 785 3.39 44.69 -7.01
CA GLN A 785 3.02 45.24 -8.32
C GLN A 785 4.21 45.26 -9.30
N ARG A 786 3.97 44.64 -10.45
CA ARG A 786 4.23 45.12 -11.83
C ARG A 786 5.61 45.66 -12.23
N ARG A 787 6.08 45.00 -13.31
CA ARG A 787 6.64 45.52 -14.58
C ARG A 787 8.16 45.41 -14.80
N GLN A 788 8.41 44.68 -15.89
CA GLN A 788 9.29 45.00 -17.03
C GLN A 788 10.78 44.62 -16.99
N ARG A 789 11.06 43.68 -17.91
CA ARG A 789 12.09 43.71 -18.96
C ARG A 789 13.55 43.44 -18.61
N ARG A 790 14.04 42.45 -19.38
CA ARG A 790 15.34 42.35 -20.11
C ARG A 790 16.52 41.63 -19.43
N GLN A 791 16.77 40.44 -20.00
CA GLN A 791 17.99 40.03 -20.74
C GLN A 791 19.35 39.92 -20.03
N ARG A 792 20.02 38.79 -20.36
CA ARG A 792 21.43 38.38 -20.20
C ARG A 792 21.77 37.86 -18.80
N ARG A 793 22.30 36.65 -18.61
CA ARG A 793 23.19 35.81 -19.44
C ARG A 793 22.71 34.37 -19.50
#